data_AF-A0AA85KEI4-F1
#
_entry.id   AF-A0AA85KEI4-F1
#
_cell.length_a   1.000
_cell.length_b   1.000
_cell.length_c   1.000
_cell.angle_alpha   90.00
_cell.angle_beta   90.00
_cell.angle_gamma   90.00
#
_symmetry.space_group_name_H-M   'P 1'
#
loop_
_entity.id
_entity.type
_entity.pdbx_description
1 polymer ?
#
loop_
_entity_poly.entity_id
_entity_poly.type
_entity_poly.pdbx_seq_one_letter_code
_entity_poly.pdbx_strand_id
1 'polypeptide(L)'
;MPNNKIERKRILDNSMDDIPTDPCVKLRNRLGNSKSLSASTMHSGMHPLKSGNVPCPSKKSSDSEYNDAHMKDMTDEFSSPQDQNDSEFLDTGFTLIGYTFFLQIALHIMTFILNSLSYRYLDTASLGLVNVRLGLFYSTLVFTAREAFRRACLSRGGELINTNKRLLNNKLFSSNVNTTSTSHPISEDSVDISQLAENYTNIGIEKTCQCLLQYKQQLHGILNLAWLVLPTGLIMATLLCIVWIFILPSPSSLIGGAVGGESSHSEFSVTAATIEYRYLICIIVYTLSGFLELTTEPFWLLCQLSHEVRVRIFIEAFANTARVIGIVSAIFAVPSEYAVYSLSIPQLLHGSTLLASYLMYFHYGISRSDTTNEWQLKGIPGITSLNDILPHYVQYTIDRPGLQLVRNFFGQCILKQLLTEGERYLISAFHLISFTDQGVYDLVNNLGSLAARLLFLPLEESCHFTFSQCLKRDVPPSLQDKKLLADVFRILRTALRTSSLVAWIGVTFAQANSRLLLMIYAGHRLADYPAAVNLLQLYSAYVLLLAWNGSTEALLNSAMSTDEVLRHNQRLVIFSVIFLCANWFLVPIFNVYGFVLANCINMLTRITYSVYYIRRYIRRIDEPVNNHIIAKDNNLKSFPLKNNRPSPSSDTQGCVKDTPQLTKISLLSLMLPSWNEASVLCISLLCTLISQHFFCCSSGTLWMIIHAGITFAFLCLVLTVMYHEEVDLLQLIRSELLRRKSR
;
A
#
# COMPACT_ATOMS: atom_id res chain seq x y z
N MET A 1 18.98 -15.50 -69.69
CA MET A 1 19.07 -16.74 -70.49
C MET A 1 18.80 -17.92 -69.56
N PRO A 2 18.23 -19.05 -70.05
CA PRO A 2 16.86 -19.30 -70.51
C PRO A 2 16.17 -20.31 -69.54
N ASN A 3 14.84 -20.46 -69.45
CA ASN A 3 13.83 -20.98 -70.38
C ASN A 3 14.04 -22.45 -70.82
N ASN A 4 13.14 -23.33 -70.34
CA ASN A 4 12.41 -24.40 -71.06
C ASN A 4 12.29 -25.69 -70.19
N LYS A 5 11.07 -26.06 -69.77
CA LYS A 5 9.97 -26.74 -70.52
C LYS A 5 10.33 -28.19 -70.86
N ILE A 6 9.51 -29.12 -70.35
CA ILE A 6 8.72 -30.15 -71.04
C ILE A 6 8.06 -31.00 -69.92
N GLU A 7 6.76 -30.92 -69.64
CA GLU A 7 5.57 -31.39 -70.37
C GLU A 7 4.99 -32.71 -69.81
N ARG A 8 3.81 -32.56 -69.17
CA ARG A 8 2.60 -33.41 -69.17
C ARG A 8 2.58 -34.85 -68.62
N LYS A 9 1.59 -34.99 -67.71
CA LYS A 9 0.51 -35.99 -67.64
C LYS A 9 0.78 -37.35 -67.00
N ARG A 10 0.65 -37.34 -65.66
CA ARG A 10 -0.23 -38.17 -64.80
C ARG A 10 0.23 -37.83 -63.37
N ILE A 11 -0.55 -37.26 -62.47
CA ILE A 11 -1.72 -37.84 -61.80
C ILE A 11 -2.53 -36.66 -61.25
N LEU A 12 -3.76 -36.48 -61.74
CA LEU A 12 -4.84 -35.80 -61.03
C LEU A 12 -5.47 -36.86 -60.14
N ASP A 13 -5.41 -36.67 -58.82
CA ASP A 13 -6.56 -36.77 -57.90
C ASP A 13 -6.03 -36.71 -56.45
N ASN A 14 -6.76 -35.96 -55.61
CA ASN A 14 -6.62 -35.79 -54.15
C ASN A 14 -5.66 -34.68 -53.65
N SER A 15 -6.19 -33.47 -53.48
CA SER A 15 -6.32 -32.82 -52.16
C SER A 15 -6.66 -31.33 -52.31
N MET A 16 -7.96 -31.02 -52.33
CA MET A 16 -8.50 -29.74 -51.88
C MET A 16 -9.41 -30.08 -50.71
N ASP A 17 -9.08 -29.59 -49.52
CA ASP A 17 -9.98 -29.11 -48.46
C ASP A 17 -9.21 -28.96 -47.14
N ASP A 18 -8.89 -27.73 -46.76
CA ASP A 18 -8.64 -27.35 -45.35
C ASP A 18 -8.97 -25.86 -45.19
N ILE A 19 -10.21 -25.58 -44.79
CA ILE A 19 -10.76 -24.27 -44.43
C ILE A 19 -10.68 -24.14 -42.89
N PRO A 20 -10.28 -22.98 -42.32
CA PRO A 20 -10.20 -22.82 -40.87
C PRO A 20 -11.60 -22.83 -40.25
N THR A 21 -11.85 -23.76 -39.33
CA THR A 21 -13.13 -23.92 -38.63
C THR A 21 -13.27 -22.92 -37.47
N ASP A 22 -14.42 -22.25 -37.44
CA ASP A 22 -14.85 -21.24 -36.47
C ASP A 22 -14.84 -21.79 -35.01
N PRO A 23 -14.22 -21.08 -34.03
CA PRO A 23 -14.21 -21.48 -32.62
C PRO A 23 -15.61 -21.75 -32.02
N CYS A 24 -16.66 -21.11 -32.54
CA CYS A 24 -18.04 -21.33 -32.13
C CYS A 24 -18.55 -22.76 -32.41
N VAL A 25 -18.06 -23.40 -33.47
CA VAL A 25 -18.44 -24.78 -33.84
C VAL A 25 -17.82 -25.79 -32.87
N LYS A 26 -16.59 -25.53 -32.40
CA LYS A 26 -15.86 -26.42 -31.48
C LYS A 26 -16.49 -26.44 -30.08
N LEU A 27 -17.09 -25.32 -29.65
CA LEU A 27 -17.82 -25.24 -28.38
C LEU A 27 -19.24 -25.82 -28.48
N ARG A 28 -19.94 -25.59 -29.60
CA ARG A 28 -21.25 -26.18 -29.90
C ARG A 28 -21.19 -27.73 -29.91
N ASN A 29 -20.12 -28.30 -30.46
CA ASN A 29 -19.91 -29.75 -30.49
C ASN A 29 -19.61 -30.37 -29.10
N ARG A 30 -19.04 -29.61 -28.14
CA ARG A 30 -18.85 -30.09 -26.76
C ARG A 30 -20.14 -30.10 -25.94
N LEU A 31 -21.07 -29.21 -26.22
CA LEU A 31 -22.39 -29.13 -25.54
C LEU A 31 -23.42 -30.10 -26.15
N GLY A 32 -23.33 -30.40 -27.46
CA GLY A 32 -24.20 -31.38 -28.13
C GLY A 32 -24.00 -32.83 -27.69
N ASN A 33 -22.77 -33.23 -27.36
CA ASN A 33 -22.45 -34.61 -26.95
C ASN A 33 -22.92 -34.98 -25.53
N SER A 34 -23.45 -34.02 -24.75
CA SER A 34 -24.02 -34.30 -23.42
C SER A 34 -25.45 -34.83 -23.46
N LYS A 35 -26.13 -34.82 -24.62
CA LYS A 35 -27.57 -35.16 -24.72
C LYS A 35 -27.88 -36.48 -25.45
N SER A 36 -26.87 -37.26 -25.86
CA SER A 36 -27.08 -38.50 -26.64
C SER A 36 -26.66 -39.78 -25.90
N LEU A 37 -26.88 -39.86 -24.58
CA LEU A 37 -26.68 -41.10 -23.82
C LEU A 37 -27.91 -41.43 -22.96
N SER A 38 -29.07 -41.58 -23.60
CA SER A 38 -30.20 -42.29 -23.01
C SER A 38 -31.15 -42.79 -24.10
N ALA A 39 -31.04 -44.08 -24.45
CA ALA A 39 -32.12 -45.02 -24.79
C ALA A 39 -31.67 -46.02 -25.87
N SER A 40 -31.42 -47.26 -25.46
CA SER A 40 -31.63 -48.44 -26.31
C SER A 40 -32.14 -49.61 -25.47
N THR A 41 -33.16 -50.25 -26.03
CA THR A 41 -34.26 -51.02 -25.43
C THR A 41 -34.01 -52.55 -25.32
N MET A 42 -34.63 -53.16 -24.30
CA MET A 42 -35.35 -54.46 -24.26
C MET A 42 -34.71 -55.87 -23.99
N HIS A 43 -35.41 -56.55 -23.05
CA HIS A 43 -35.77 -57.98 -22.91
C HIS A 43 -34.79 -59.03 -22.33
N SER A 44 -35.06 -59.51 -21.12
CA SER A 44 -35.72 -60.80 -20.80
C SER A 44 -35.52 -61.15 -19.32
N GLY A 45 -36.56 -61.71 -18.68
CA GLY A 45 -36.62 -61.92 -17.24
C GLY A 45 -35.97 -63.21 -16.73
N MET A 46 -35.68 -63.22 -15.42
CA MET A 46 -35.92 -64.33 -14.49
C MET A 46 -35.58 -63.86 -13.05
N HIS A 47 -36.60 -63.91 -12.17
CA HIS A 47 -36.47 -63.99 -10.71
C HIS A 47 -35.78 -65.31 -10.30
N PRO A 48 -35.27 -65.52 -9.04
CA PRO A 48 -35.93 -65.09 -7.79
C PRO A 48 -35.07 -64.83 -6.51
N LEU A 49 -35.71 -64.24 -5.48
CA LEU A 49 -35.53 -64.41 -4.00
C LEU A 49 -34.18 -63.93 -3.37
N LYS A 50 -34.06 -63.42 -2.12
CA LYS A 50 -34.83 -63.54 -0.86
C LYS A 50 -34.32 -62.54 0.21
N SER A 51 -35.24 -62.08 1.07
CA SER A 51 -35.17 -61.69 2.52
C SER A 51 -33.95 -60.95 3.12
N GLY A 52 -34.12 -59.95 4.01
CA GLY A 52 -35.33 -59.55 4.73
C GLY A 52 -35.16 -58.41 5.76
N ASN A 53 -36.34 -58.05 6.32
CA ASN A 53 -36.74 -57.56 7.65
C ASN A 53 -36.02 -56.34 8.29
N VAL A 54 -36.62 -55.12 8.41
CA VAL A 54 -37.78 -54.62 9.25
C VAL A 54 -37.31 -54.03 10.62
N PRO A 55 -37.90 -52.99 11.27
CA PRO A 55 -38.52 -51.70 10.83
C PRO A 55 -38.21 -50.48 11.78
N CYS A 56 -38.79 -49.30 11.49
CA CYS A 56 -38.85 -48.11 12.37
C CYS A 56 -39.81 -48.27 13.58
N PRO A 57 -39.77 -47.34 14.58
CA PRO A 57 -40.95 -47.02 15.38
C PRO A 57 -41.30 -45.52 15.44
N SER A 58 -42.59 -45.30 15.70
CA SER A 58 -43.40 -44.07 15.74
C SER A 58 -43.42 -43.38 17.12
N LYS A 59 -43.76 -42.08 17.15
CA LYS A 59 -44.10 -41.32 18.38
C LYS A 59 -45.61 -41.11 18.50
N LYS A 60 -46.12 -41.24 19.73
CA LYS A 60 -47.48 -40.86 20.20
C LYS A 60 -47.42 -39.59 21.06
N SER A 61 -48.55 -38.91 21.10
CA SER A 61 -48.94 -37.62 21.69
C SER A 61 -49.46 -37.67 23.14
N SER A 62 -49.35 -36.53 23.87
CA SER A 62 -50.25 -35.94 24.91
C SER A 62 -49.40 -35.11 25.90
N ASP A 63 -49.74 -33.96 26.49
CA ASP A 63 -50.70 -32.86 26.27
C ASP A 63 -50.29 -31.71 27.25
N SER A 64 -50.62 -30.45 26.87
CA SER A 64 -50.87 -29.21 27.66
C SER A 64 -49.84 -28.59 28.64
N GLU A 65 -49.36 -27.38 28.29
CA GLU A 65 -49.41 -26.09 29.05
C GLU A 65 -48.63 -25.01 28.25
N TYR A 66 -49.27 -24.28 27.33
CA TYR A 66 -49.82 -22.92 27.44
C TYR A 66 -48.78 -21.77 27.65
N ASN A 67 -48.58 -21.03 26.55
CA ASN A 67 -48.29 -19.60 26.40
C ASN A 67 -46.96 -19.00 26.91
N ASP A 68 -45.98 -18.83 25.99
CA ASP A 68 -45.38 -17.52 25.64
C ASP A 68 -44.21 -17.73 24.66
N ALA A 69 -44.52 -18.01 23.39
CA ALA A 69 -43.50 -18.04 22.33
C ALA A 69 -44.16 -17.98 20.95
N HIS A 70 -44.91 -16.92 20.66
CA HIS A 70 -45.46 -16.74 19.31
C HIS A 70 -45.29 -15.29 18.83
N MET A 71 -44.03 -14.85 18.69
CA MET A 71 -43.66 -13.80 17.71
C MET A 71 -42.14 -13.68 17.57
N LYS A 72 -41.44 -14.73 17.11
CA LYS A 72 -40.02 -14.59 16.79
C LYS A 72 -39.44 -15.47 15.68
N ASP A 73 -40.28 -16.18 14.93
CA ASP A 73 -39.77 -17.16 13.95
C ASP A 73 -40.36 -16.97 12.54
N MET A 74 -40.56 -15.71 12.13
CA MET A 74 -41.03 -15.40 10.77
C MET A 74 -40.48 -14.09 10.20
N THR A 75 -39.22 -13.74 10.53
CA THR A 75 -38.53 -12.59 9.92
C THR A 75 -37.09 -12.85 9.47
N ASP A 76 -36.56 -14.08 9.56
CA ASP A 76 -35.16 -14.36 9.19
C ASP A 76 -34.97 -15.02 7.80
N GLU A 77 -35.98 -15.01 6.93
CA GLU A 77 -35.87 -15.58 5.57
C GLU A 77 -35.92 -14.56 4.42
N PHE A 78 -35.59 -13.29 4.66
CA PHE A 78 -35.42 -12.32 3.58
C PHE A 78 -34.23 -11.38 3.80
N SER A 79 -33.05 -11.94 4.08
CA SER A 79 -31.80 -11.21 3.86
C SER A 79 -31.44 -11.25 2.37
N SER A 80 -31.36 -10.08 1.75
CA SER A 80 -30.88 -9.95 0.38
C SER A 80 -29.46 -10.54 0.23
N PRO A 81 -29.08 -11.13 -0.93
CA PRO A 81 -27.73 -11.70 -1.13
C PRO A 81 -26.58 -10.68 -1.04
N GLN A 82 -26.90 -9.41 -0.81
CA GLN A 82 -25.96 -8.30 -0.79
C GLN A 82 -25.40 -8.05 0.62
N ASP A 83 -26.18 -8.29 1.68
CA ASP A 83 -25.76 -8.07 3.07
C ASP A 83 -24.80 -9.17 3.61
N GLN A 84 -24.88 -10.39 3.09
CA GLN A 84 -23.93 -11.47 3.44
C GLN A 84 -22.53 -11.24 2.84
N ASN A 85 -22.43 -10.67 1.64
CA ASN A 85 -21.15 -10.38 1.01
C ASN A 85 -20.41 -9.22 1.69
N ASP A 86 -21.13 -8.19 2.14
CA ASP A 86 -20.53 -7.02 2.80
C ASP A 86 -19.99 -7.34 4.20
N SER A 87 -20.64 -8.24 4.93
CA SER A 87 -20.17 -8.70 6.25
C SER A 87 -18.93 -9.60 6.16
N GLU A 88 -18.88 -10.53 5.18
CA GLU A 88 -17.67 -11.32 4.90
C GLU A 88 -16.51 -10.43 4.40
N PHE A 89 -16.80 -9.38 3.63
CA PHE A 89 -15.82 -8.39 3.16
C PHE A 89 -15.19 -7.61 4.32
N LEU A 90 -16.01 -7.18 5.28
CA LEU A 90 -15.58 -6.43 6.45
C LEU A 90 -14.74 -7.31 7.39
N ASP A 91 -15.16 -8.55 7.65
CA ASP A 91 -14.46 -9.47 8.56
C ASP A 91 -13.13 -9.98 7.97
N THR A 92 -13.11 -10.24 6.66
CA THR A 92 -11.89 -10.51 5.90
C THR A 92 -10.95 -9.30 5.91
N GLY A 93 -11.50 -8.08 5.81
CA GLY A 93 -10.77 -6.82 5.87
C GLY A 93 -10.12 -6.58 7.23
N PHE A 94 -10.83 -6.78 8.34
CA PHE A 94 -10.28 -6.63 9.69
C PHE A 94 -9.22 -7.68 10.00
N THR A 95 -9.45 -8.93 9.60
CA THR A 95 -8.45 -10.00 9.71
C THR A 95 -7.20 -9.68 8.89
N LEU A 96 -7.36 -9.13 7.67
CA LEU A 96 -6.26 -8.73 6.80
C LEU A 96 -5.47 -7.54 7.37
N ILE A 97 -6.14 -6.57 8.01
CA ILE A 97 -5.50 -5.46 8.71
C ILE A 97 -4.63 -6.00 9.86
N GLY A 98 -5.14 -6.96 10.65
CA GLY A 98 -4.39 -7.61 11.72
C GLY A 98 -3.12 -8.32 11.22
N TYR A 99 -3.25 -9.20 10.23
CA TYR A 99 -2.09 -9.90 9.64
C TYR A 99 -1.08 -8.94 9.01
N THR A 100 -1.56 -7.93 8.30
CA THR A 100 -0.70 -6.92 7.66
C THR A 100 0.06 -6.12 8.70
N PHE A 101 -0.58 -5.74 9.81
CA PHE A 101 0.06 -5.04 10.92
C PHE A 101 1.18 -5.87 11.56
N PHE A 102 0.92 -7.13 11.92
CA PHE A 102 1.96 -8.00 12.49
C PHE A 102 3.09 -8.28 11.51
N LEU A 103 2.77 -8.51 10.23
CA LEU A 103 3.77 -8.73 9.18
C LEU A 103 4.62 -7.48 8.96
N GLN A 104 4.04 -6.28 8.96
CA GLN A 104 4.78 -5.02 8.85
C GLN A 104 5.74 -4.84 10.01
N ILE A 105 5.31 -5.11 11.26
CA ILE A 105 6.20 -5.05 12.42
C ILE A 105 7.35 -6.05 12.26
N ALA A 106 7.07 -7.30 11.86
CA ALA A 106 8.09 -8.31 11.66
C ALA A 106 9.11 -7.90 10.57
N LEU A 107 8.63 -7.37 9.45
CA LEU A 107 9.48 -6.85 8.38
C LEU A 107 10.34 -5.66 8.85
N HIS A 108 9.79 -4.74 9.64
CA HIS A 108 10.55 -3.62 10.21
C HIS A 108 11.65 -4.09 11.17
N ILE A 109 11.36 -5.08 12.03
CA ILE A 109 12.38 -5.68 12.91
C ILE A 109 13.46 -6.37 12.08
N MET A 110 13.07 -7.12 11.05
CA MET A 110 14.01 -7.77 10.13
C MET A 110 14.93 -6.75 9.46
N THR A 111 14.38 -5.67 8.90
CA THR A 111 15.17 -4.59 8.28
C THR A 111 16.06 -3.89 9.30
N PHE A 112 15.59 -3.66 10.53
CA PHE A 112 16.39 -3.06 11.59
C PHE A 112 17.63 -3.90 11.95
N ILE A 113 17.45 -5.22 12.09
CA ILE A 113 18.54 -6.16 12.37
C ILE A 113 19.51 -6.23 11.18
N LEU A 114 18.97 -6.33 9.96
CA LEU A 114 19.77 -6.39 8.74
C LEU A 114 20.64 -5.15 8.56
N ASN A 115 20.06 -3.97 8.78
CA ASN A 115 20.79 -2.70 8.74
C ASN A 115 21.89 -2.69 9.81
N SER A 116 21.58 -3.08 11.06
CA SER A 116 22.59 -3.19 12.14
C SER A 116 23.78 -4.06 11.73
N LEU A 117 23.52 -5.25 11.19
CA LEU A 117 24.56 -6.15 10.68
C LEU A 117 25.35 -5.51 9.54
N SER A 118 24.66 -4.88 8.59
CA SER A 118 25.30 -4.20 7.46
C SER A 118 26.25 -3.10 7.92
N TYR A 119 25.86 -2.24 8.87
CA TYR A 119 26.74 -1.18 9.40
C TYR A 119 27.90 -1.71 10.25
N ARG A 120 27.75 -2.87 10.90
CA ARG A 120 28.81 -3.49 11.70
C ARG A 120 29.90 -4.15 10.84
N TYR A 121 29.53 -4.73 9.70
CA TYR A 121 30.44 -5.55 8.90
C TYR A 121 30.83 -4.92 7.56
N LEU A 122 30.06 -3.98 7.01
CA LEU A 122 30.34 -3.34 5.72
C LEU A 122 30.92 -1.94 5.87
N ASP A 123 31.69 -1.53 4.86
CA ASP A 123 32.27 -0.20 4.78
C ASP A 123 31.20 0.90 4.62
N THR A 124 31.28 2.00 5.36
CA THR A 124 30.29 3.10 5.33
C THR A 124 30.24 3.80 3.98
N ALA A 125 31.36 3.91 3.25
CA ALA A 125 31.36 4.46 1.89
C ALA A 125 30.69 3.48 0.91
N SER A 126 30.93 2.18 1.07
CA SER A 126 30.21 1.15 0.30
C SER A 126 28.70 1.20 0.57
N LEU A 127 28.28 1.43 1.81
CA LEU A 127 26.87 1.59 2.18
C LEU A 127 26.26 2.85 1.57
N GLY A 128 26.95 3.99 1.61
CA GLY A 128 26.50 5.21 0.96
C GLY A 128 26.35 5.04 -0.55
N LEU A 129 27.35 4.45 -1.20
CA LEU A 129 27.32 4.16 -2.64
C LEU A 129 26.13 3.26 -3.02
N VAL A 130 25.91 2.18 -2.27
CA VAL A 130 24.84 1.23 -2.58
C VAL A 130 23.46 1.78 -2.22
N ASN A 131 23.24 2.24 -0.99
CA ASN A 131 21.91 2.63 -0.52
C ASN A 131 21.44 3.96 -1.11
N VAL A 132 22.33 4.93 -1.29
CA VAL A 132 21.97 6.23 -1.85
C VAL A 132 22.03 6.20 -3.37
N ARG A 133 23.19 5.94 -3.97
CA ARG A 133 23.37 6.11 -5.43
C ARG A 133 22.79 4.96 -6.26
N LEU A 134 23.12 3.71 -5.94
CA LEU A 134 22.57 2.54 -6.65
C LEU A 134 21.09 2.29 -6.28
N GLY A 135 20.71 2.53 -5.02
CA GLY A 135 19.33 2.52 -4.56
C GLY A 135 18.47 3.54 -5.31
N LEU A 136 18.99 4.76 -5.54
CA LEU A 136 18.32 5.78 -6.34
C LEU A 136 18.17 5.35 -7.81
N PHE A 137 19.21 4.77 -8.41
CA PHE A 137 19.12 4.22 -9.77
C PHE A 137 17.99 3.21 -9.89
N TYR A 138 17.99 2.21 -9.01
CA TYR A 138 17.04 1.11 -9.03
C TYR A 138 15.60 1.56 -8.77
N SER A 139 15.39 2.38 -7.73
CA SER A 139 14.07 2.92 -7.42
C SER A 139 13.55 3.79 -8.55
N THR A 140 14.39 4.64 -9.16
CA THR A 140 14.01 5.47 -10.32
C THR A 140 13.60 4.59 -11.49
N LEU A 141 14.40 3.57 -11.83
CA LEU A 141 14.11 2.65 -12.93
C LEU A 141 12.76 1.96 -12.73
N VAL A 142 12.58 1.27 -11.60
CA VAL A 142 11.40 0.45 -11.37
C VAL A 142 10.16 1.34 -11.19
N PHE A 143 10.24 2.43 -10.44
CA PHE A 143 9.09 3.29 -10.16
C PHE A 143 8.57 3.98 -11.41
N THR A 144 9.45 4.63 -12.18
CA THR A 144 9.05 5.39 -13.38
C THR A 144 8.55 4.49 -14.50
N ALA A 145 9.10 3.27 -14.65
CA ALA A 145 8.68 2.33 -15.68
C ALA A 145 7.29 1.71 -15.43
N ARG A 146 6.78 1.75 -14.20
CA ARG A 146 5.74 0.84 -13.72
C ARG A 146 4.52 1.50 -13.13
N GLU A 147 4.71 2.55 -12.34
CA GLU A 147 3.64 3.10 -11.49
C GLU A 147 2.46 3.65 -12.33
N ALA A 148 2.76 4.28 -13.46
CA ALA A 148 1.73 4.77 -14.39
C ALA A 148 0.87 3.62 -14.96
N PHE A 149 1.50 2.49 -15.29
CA PHE A 149 0.82 1.29 -15.79
C PHE A 149 -0.02 0.63 -14.70
N ARG A 150 0.52 0.45 -13.49
CA ARG A 150 -0.23 -0.09 -12.35
C ARG A 150 -1.52 0.68 -12.12
N ARG A 151 -1.44 2.01 -12.02
CA ARG A 151 -2.60 2.88 -11.77
C ARG A 151 -3.64 2.80 -12.90
N ALA A 152 -3.19 2.84 -14.15
CA ALA A 152 -4.09 2.80 -15.29
C ALA A 152 -4.76 1.43 -15.46
N CYS A 153 -3.98 0.34 -15.41
CA CYS A 153 -4.47 -1.02 -15.60
C CYS A 153 -5.38 -1.46 -14.46
N LEU A 154 -5.11 -1.05 -13.21
CA LEU A 154 -6.03 -1.33 -12.09
C LEU A 154 -7.36 -0.60 -12.24
N SER A 155 -7.34 0.67 -12.64
CA SER A 155 -8.57 1.43 -12.87
C SER A 155 -9.41 0.78 -13.96
N ARG A 156 -8.80 0.45 -15.10
CA ARG A 156 -9.49 -0.17 -16.24
C ARG A 156 -9.94 -1.60 -15.96
N GLY A 157 -9.08 -2.40 -15.32
CA GLY A 157 -9.39 -3.78 -14.96
C GLY A 157 -10.52 -3.88 -13.94
N GLY A 158 -10.53 -3.01 -12.92
CA GLY A 158 -11.60 -2.95 -11.93
C GLY A 158 -12.94 -2.54 -12.55
N GLU A 159 -12.94 -1.55 -13.45
CA GLU A 159 -14.13 -1.15 -14.22
C GLU A 159 -14.69 -2.31 -15.06
N LEU A 160 -13.79 -3.02 -15.76
CA LEU A 160 -14.14 -4.18 -16.60
C LEU A 160 -14.79 -5.30 -15.78
N ILE A 161 -14.19 -5.69 -14.65
CA ILE A 161 -14.69 -6.77 -13.79
C ILE A 161 -16.05 -6.40 -13.18
N ASN A 162 -16.19 -5.18 -12.68
CA ASN A 162 -17.45 -4.72 -12.08
C ASN A 162 -18.59 -4.65 -13.11
N THR A 163 -18.28 -4.19 -14.32
CA THR A 163 -19.25 -4.15 -15.43
C THR A 163 -19.70 -5.56 -15.80
N ASN A 164 -18.76 -6.51 -15.93
CA ASN A 164 -19.08 -7.89 -16.25
C ASN A 164 -19.92 -8.58 -15.17
N LYS A 165 -19.57 -8.39 -13.88
CA LYS A 165 -20.37 -8.91 -12.75
C LYS A 165 -21.81 -8.40 -12.78
N ARG A 166 -22.02 -7.11 -13.03
CA ARG A 166 -23.36 -6.52 -13.14
C ARG A 166 -24.15 -7.08 -14.33
N LEU A 167 -23.50 -7.26 -15.48
CA LEU A 167 -24.12 -7.82 -16.68
C LEU A 167 -24.56 -9.28 -16.47
N LEU A 168 -23.72 -10.09 -15.82
CA LEU A 168 -24.04 -11.48 -15.45
C LEU A 168 -25.22 -11.54 -14.47
N ASN A 169 -25.20 -10.73 -13.41
CA ASN A 169 -26.28 -10.69 -12.42
C ASN A 169 -27.62 -10.27 -13.02
N ASN A 170 -27.64 -9.21 -13.84
CA ASN A 170 -28.87 -8.74 -14.49
C ASN A 170 -29.45 -9.79 -15.46
N LYS A 171 -28.60 -10.56 -16.15
CA LYS A 171 -29.04 -11.62 -17.07
C LYS A 171 -29.59 -12.85 -16.33
N LEU A 172 -28.94 -13.28 -15.25
CA LEU A 172 -29.45 -14.34 -14.36
C LEU A 172 -30.83 -13.96 -13.80
N PHE A 173 -31.02 -12.71 -13.40
CA PHE A 173 -32.31 -12.21 -12.92
C PHE A 173 -33.39 -12.22 -14.01
N SER A 174 -33.07 -11.79 -15.23
CA SER A 174 -34.02 -11.81 -16.36
C SER A 174 -34.45 -13.22 -16.78
N SER A 175 -33.60 -14.23 -16.58
CA SER A 175 -33.92 -15.62 -16.90
C SER A 175 -34.85 -16.28 -15.86
N ASN A 176 -34.82 -15.82 -14.60
CA ASN A 176 -35.68 -16.31 -13.51
C ASN A 176 -37.06 -15.63 -13.47
N VAL A 177 -37.21 -14.41 -14.01
CA VAL A 177 -38.51 -13.71 -14.06
C VAL A 177 -39.42 -14.29 -15.14
N ASN A 178 -38.85 -14.85 -16.22
CA ASN A 178 -39.64 -15.45 -17.31
C ASN A 178 -40.19 -16.85 -17.00
N THR A 179 -39.88 -17.44 -15.83
CA THR A 179 -40.43 -18.74 -15.38
C THR A 179 -41.61 -18.60 -14.42
N THR A 180 -42.09 -17.39 -14.10
CA THR A 180 -43.16 -17.19 -13.10
C THR A 180 -44.42 -16.46 -13.59
N SER A 181 -44.66 -16.34 -14.90
CA SER A 181 -45.92 -15.78 -15.39
C SER A 181 -46.41 -16.44 -16.68
N THR A 182 -47.40 -17.34 -16.58
CA THR A 182 -48.78 -17.17 -17.12
C THR A 182 -49.56 -18.49 -17.07
N SER A 183 -50.56 -18.55 -16.19
CA SER A 183 -51.66 -19.52 -16.26
C SER A 183 -52.85 -18.86 -16.97
N HIS A 184 -53.03 -19.12 -18.27
CA HIS A 184 -54.31 -18.91 -18.97
C HIS A 184 -54.43 -19.92 -20.12
N PRO A 185 -55.62 -20.53 -20.34
CA PRO A 185 -55.82 -21.52 -21.38
C PRO A 185 -56.12 -20.80 -22.71
N ILE A 186 -55.34 -21.10 -23.75
CA ILE A 186 -55.68 -20.72 -25.13
C ILE A 186 -55.56 -21.98 -26.01
N SER A 187 -56.56 -22.10 -26.87
CA SER A 187 -56.86 -23.13 -27.85
C SER A 187 -55.74 -23.48 -28.82
N GLU A 188 -55.85 -24.71 -29.33
CA GLU A 188 -55.07 -25.32 -30.40
C GLU A 188 -54.87 -24.38 -31.61
N ASP A 189 -53.62 -23.97 -31.82
CA ASP A 189 -52.98 -23.91 -33.13
C ASP A 189 -51.48 -24.15 -32.90
N SER A 190 -50.95 -25.17 -33.58
CA SER A 190 -49.63 -25.75 -33.35
C SER A 190 -48.50 -24.79 -33.74
N VAL A 191 -48.09 -23.92 -32.83
CA VAL A 191 -46.74 -23.33 -32.84
C VAL A 191 -45.89 -24.18 -31.91
N ASP A 192 -44.81 -24.75 -32.45
CA ASP A 192 -43.89 -25.61 -31.72
C ASP A 192 -43.13 -24.81 -30.65
N ILE A 193 -43.74 -24.68 -29.45
CA ILE A 193 -43.20 -23.93 -28.30
C ILE A 193 -41.82 -24.46 -27.91
N SER A 194 -41.52 -25.72 -28.21
CA SER A 194 -40.20 -26.32 -28.00
C SER A 194 -39.12 -25.66 -28.86
N GLN A 195 -39.40 -25.40 -30.14
CA GLN A 195 -38.49 -24.69 -31.05
C GLN A 195 -38.34 -23.21 -30.71
N LEU A 196 -39.41 -22.57 -30.23
CA LEU A 196 -39.34 -21.17 -29.80
C LEU A 196 -38.50 -21.05 -28.51
N ALA A 197 -38.69 -21.93 -27.53
CA ALA A 197 -37.89 -22.00 -26.31
C ALA A 197 -36.42 -22.37 -26.60
N GLU A 198 -36.17 -23.27 -27.55
CA GLU A 198 -34.83 -23.65 -27.98
C GLU A 198 -34.14 -22.51 -28.76
N ASN A 199 -34.88 -21.75 -29.58
CA ASN A 199 -34.36 -20.55 -30.23
C ASN A 199 -34.09 -19.41 -29.23
N TYR A 200 -34.97 -19.17 -28.25
CA TYR A 200 -34.74 -18.15 -27.20
C TYR A 200 -33.54 -18.50 -26.32
N THR A 201 -33.36 -19.77 -25.95
CA THR A 201 -32.19 -20.24 -25.21
C THR A 201 -30.92 -20.17 -26.06
N ASN A 202 -30.96 -20.54 -27.34
CA ASN A 202 -29.82 -20.39 -28.27
C ASN A 202 -29.41 -18.93 -28.47
N ILE A 203 -30.37 -18.00 -28.63
CA ILE A 203 -30.12 -16.55 -28.73
C ILE A 203 -29.53 -16.00 -27.42
N GLY A 204 -30.00 -16.48 -26.27
CA GLY A 204 -29.46 -16.13 -24.94
C GLY A 204 -28.02 -16.62 -24.74
N ILE A 205 -27.71 -17.84 -25.20
CA ILE A 205 -26.37 -18.44 -25.16
C ILE A 205 -25.41 -17.71 -26.10
N GLU A 206 -25.84 -17.38 -27.32
CA GLU A 206 -25.02 -16.66 -28.31
C GLU A 206 -24.64 -15.26 -27.82
N LYS A 207 -25.60 -14.50 -27.29
CA LYS A 207 -25.35 -13.17 -26.69
C LYS A 207 -24.48 -13.23 -25.43
N THR A 208 -24.55 -14.33 -24.67
CA THR A 208 -23.70 -14.53 -23.49
C THR A 208 -22.27 -14.90 -23.89
N CYS A 209 -22.12 -15.74 -24.91
CA CYS A 209 -20.83 -16.09 -25.51
C CYS A 209 -20.14 -14.84 -26.08
N GLN A 210 -20.88 -13.99 -26.80
CA GLN A 210 -20.35 -12.74 -27.36
C GLN A 210 -19.90 -11.76 -26.27
N CYS A 211 -20.65 -11.65 -25.18
CA CYS A 211 -20.28 -10.83 -24.01
C CYS A 211 -19.00 -11.34 -23.32
N LEU A 212 -18.86 -12.66 -23.15
CA LEU A 212 -17.67 -13.30 -22.59
C LEU A 212 -16.45 -13.12 -23.50
N LEU A 213 -16.64 -13.20 -24.82
CA LEU A 213 -15.58 -13.00 -25.80
C LEU A 213 -15.10 -11.54 -25.81
N GLN A 214 -16.01 -10.58 -25.71
CA GLN A 214 -15.70 -9.16 -25.57
C GLN A 214 -14.96 -8.87 -24.26
N TYR A 215 -15.43 -9.45 -23.14
CA TYR A 215 -14.74 -9.37 -21.85
C TYR A 215 -13.30 -9.93 -21.96
N LYS A 216 -13.15 -11.12 -22.57
CA LYS A 216 -11.84 -11.75 -22.78
C LYS A 216 -10.92 -10.83 -23.60
N GLN A 217 -11.42 -10.28 -24.70
CA GLN A 217 -10.66 -9.36 -25.55
C GLN A 217 -10.20 -8.10 -24.80
N GLN A 218 -11.08 -7.49 -24.00
CA GLN A 218 -10.73 -6.31 -23.20
C GLN A 218 -9.71 -6.63 -22.09
N LEU A 219 -9.86 -7.77 -21.42
CA LEU A 219 -8.90 -8.23 -20.40
C LEU A 219 -7.51 -8.44 -20.98
N HIS A 220 -7.40 -9.13 -22.14
CA HIS A 220 -6.13 -9.34 -22.81
C HIS A 220 -5.54 -8.03 -23.36
N GLY A 221 -6.39 -7.08 -23.77
CA GLY A 221 -5.95 -5.72 -24.13
C GLY A 221 -5.33 -4.94 -22.97
N ILE A 222 -5.86 -5.13 -21.74
CA ILE A 222 -5.28 -4.56 -20.51
C ILE A 222 -3.99 -5.29 -20.10
N LEU A 223 -3.92 -6.62 -20.27
CA LEU A 223 -2.68 -7.37 -20.04
C LEU A 223 -1.57 -6.97 -21.02
N ASN A 224 -1.89 -6.83 -22.30
CA ASN A 224 -0.97 -6.30 -23.31
C ASN A 224 -0.49 -4.89 -22.96
N LEU A 225 -1.38 -4.04 -22.41
CA LEU A 225 -1.00 -2.72 -21.88
C LEU A 225 -0.04 -2.85 -20.69
N ALA A 226 -0.28 -3.78 -19.75
CA ALA A 226 0.59 -4.01 -18.60
C ALA A 226 2.00 -4.49 -19.01
N TRP A 227 2.10 -5.32 -20.05
CA TRP A 227 3.39 -5.78 -20.58
C TRP A 227 4.25 -4.67 -21.22
N LEU A 228 3.67 -3.51 -21.57
CA LEU A 228 4.43 -2.34 -22.03
C LEU A 228 5.34 -1.74 -20.94
N VAL A 229 5.21 -2.18 -19.70
CA VAL A 229 6.17 -1.89 -18.64
C VAL A 229 7.59 -2.31 -19.02
N LEU A 230 7.80 -3.46 -19.67
CA LEU A 230 9.14 -3.94 -20.05
C LEU A 230 9.84 -3.07 -21.11
N PRO A 231 9.23 -2.74 -22.27
CA PRO A 231 9.85 -1.84 -23.23
C PRO A 231 10.04 -0.43 -22.65
N THR A 232 9.11 0.04 -21.82
CA THR A 232 9.30 1.32 -21.10
C THR A 232 10.49 1.25 -20.15
N GLY A 233 10.60 0.15 -19.39
CA GLY A 233 11.74 -0.15 -18.52
C GLY A 233 13.06 -0.22 -19.28
N LEU A 234 13.08 -0.74 -20.50
CA LEU A 234 14.27 -0.75 -21.35
C LEU A 234 14.70 0.66 -21.73
N ILE A 235 13.77 1.50 -22.18
CA ILE A 235 14.07 2.90 -22.50
C ILE A 235 14.60 3.63 -21.25
N MET A 236 13.92 3.45 -20.11
CA MET A 236 14.35 4.08 -18.86
C MET A 236 15.71 3.56 -18.38
N ALA A 237 15.97 2.25 -18.47
CA ALA A 237 17.26 1.66 -18.11
C ALA A 237 18.39 2.22 -18.99
N THR A 238 18.17 2.32 -20.30
CA THR A 238 19.16 2.92 -21.22
C THR A 238 19.46 4.36 -20.85
N LEU A 239 18.42 5.19 -20.63
CA LEU A 239 18.59 6.59 -20.23
C LEU A 239 19.32 6.71 -18.89
N LEU A 240 18.90 5.96 -17.88
CA LEU A 240 19.49 6.01 -16.53
C LEU A 240 20.92 5.48 -16.54
N CYS A 241 21.23 4.42 -17.28
CA CYS A 241 22.60 3.91 -17.41
C CYS A 241 23.51 4.98 -18.02
N ILE A 242 23.05 5.71 -19.06
CA ILE A 242 23.82 6.81 -19.64
C ILE A 242 24.14 7.86 -18.57
N VAL A 243 23.14 8.26 -17.79
CA VAL A 243 23.33 9.25 -16.72
C VAL A 243 24.28 8.72 -15.63
N TRP A 244 24.08 7.51 -15.12
CA TRP A 244 24.82 6.97 -13.97
C TRP A 244 26.26 6.57 -14.28
N ILE A 245 26.56 6.26 -15.55
CA ILE A 245 27.88 5.86 -16.02
C ILE A 245 28.67 7.06 -16.56
N PHE A 246 28.05 7.93 -17.37
CA PHE A 246 28.78 8.96 -18.12
C PHE A 246 28.58 10.39 -17.62
N ILE A 247 27.44 10.69 -16.98
CA ILE A 247 27.14 12.07 -16.54
C ILE A 247 27.53 12.28 -15.08
N LEU A 248 27.19 11.34 -14.21
CA LEU A 248 27.51 11.45 -12.79
C LEU A 248 29.02 11.27 -12.55
N PRO A 249 29.63 12.03 -11.61
CA PRO A 249 31.04 11.87 -11.26
C PRO A 249 31.36 10.42 -10.93
N SER A 250 32.45 9.87 -11.48
CA SER A 250 32.80 8.47 -11.23
C SER A 250 33.17 8.29 -9.75
N PRO A 251 32.76 7.19 -9.09
CA PRO A 251 33.20 6.92 -7.72
C PRO A 251 34.73 6.91 -7.56
N SER A 252 35.46 6.53 -8.62
CA SER A 252 36.92 6.56 -8.71
C SER A 252 37.51 7.98 -8.65
N SER A 253 36.84 8.97 -9.24
CA SER A 253 37.30 10.38 -9.26
C SER A 253 37.16 11.11 -7.92
N LEU A 254 36.24 10.65 -7.08
CA LEU A 254 35.87 11.29 -5.80
C LEU A 254 36.82 10.90 -4.66
N ILE A 255 37.60 9.83 -4.84
CA ILE A 255 38.57 9.31 -3.85
C ILE A 255 39.89 10.08 -3.89
N GLY A 256 40.20 10.76 -5.01
CA GLY A 256 41.41 11.57 -5.18
C GLY A 256 41.20 13.08 -5.12
N GLY A 257 39.95 13.53 -4.99
CA GLY A 257 39.54 14.93 -5.16
C GLY A 257 38.84 15.51 -3.93
N ALA A 258 39.43 15.38 -2.74
CA ALA A 258 39.07 16.29 -1.64
C ALA A 258 39.55 17.70 -2.00
N VAL A 259 38.67 18.48 -2.63
CA VAL A 259 38.86 19.93 -2.80
C VAL A 259 38.84 20.56 -1.41
N GLY A 260 40.03 20.84 -0.88
CA GLY A 260 40.25 21.71 0.26
C GLY A 260 40.43 21.00 1.61
N GLY A 261 41.69 20.92 2.06
CA GLY A 261 42.03 20.89 3.50
C GLY A 261 42.21 19.52 4.14
N GLU A 262 43.48 19.10 4.20
CA GLU A 262 44.11 18.26 5.24
C GLU A 262 43.54 16.86 5.62
N SER A 263 44.45 15.90 5.55
CA SER A 263 44.48 14.58 6.22
C SER A 263 43.64 13.43 5.64
N SER A 264 44.24 12.76 4.65
CA SER A 264 44.49 11.30 4.64
C SER A 264 43.60 10.39 5.49
N HIS A 265 42.47 9.96 4.93
CA HIS A 265 41.99 8.58 5.03
C HIS A 265 41.49 8.18 3.64
N SER A 266 42.19 7.26 2.97
CA SER A 266 41.69 6.68 1.72
C SER A 266 40.35 5.97 2.01
N GLU A 267 39.23 6.52 1.54
CA GLU A 267 37.87 5.99 1.78
C GLU A 267 37.69 4.55 1.27
N PHE A 268 38.60 4.06 0.40
CA PHE A 268 38.65 2.68 -0.04
C PHE A 268 40.10 2.23 -0.26
N SER A 269 40.49 1.07 0.26
CA SER A 269 41.87 0.55 0.22
C SER A 269 42.26 -0.10 -1.13
N VAL A 270 41.62 0.29 -2.24
CA VAL A 270 41.73 -0.39 -3.55
C VAL A 270 41.91 0.63 -4.66
N THR A 271 42.58 0.23 -5.74
CA THR A 271 42.85 1.08 -6.90
C THR A 271 41.56 1.62 -7.54
N ALA A 272 41.62 2.85 -8.04
CA ALA A 272 40.50 3.57 -8.65
C ALA A 272 39.81 2.78 -9.77
N ALA A 273 40.59 2.11 -10.64
CA ALA A 273 40.06 1.30 -11.74
C ALA A 273 39.22 0.09 -11.26
N THR A 274 39.60 -0.53 -10.14
CA THR A 274 38.86 -1.67 -9.58
C THR A 274 37.53 -1.24 -9.00
N ILE A 275 37.45 -0.05 -8.38
CA ILE A 275 36.20 0.51 -7.84
C ILE A 275 35.21 0.80 -8.97
N GLU A 276 35.69 1.39 -10.04
CA GLU A 276 34.89 1.70 -11.22
C GLU A 276 34.33 0.43 -11.87
N TYR A 277 35.17 -0.59 -12.06
CA TYR A 277 34.74 -1.88 -12.57
C TYR A 277 33.66 -2.54 -11.70
N ARG A 278 33.84 -2.51 -10.37
CA ARG A 278 32.85 -3.05 -9.41
C ARG A 278 31.53 -2.29 -9.47
N TYR A 279 31.59 -0.97 -9.57
CA TYR A 279 30.41 -0.12 -9.69
C TYR A 279 29.60 -0.42 -10.97
N LEU A 280 30.28 -0.60 -12.11
CA LEU A 280 29.64 -0.98 -13.38
C LEU A 280 28.93 -2.34 -13.27
N ILE A 281 29.57 -3.33 -12.65
CA ILE A 281 28.93 -4.64 -12.39
C ILE A 281 27.67 -4.45 -11.55
N CYS A 282 27.71 -3.61 -10.52
CA CYS A 282 26.54 -3.37 -9.68
C CYS A 282 25.39 -2.73 -10.47
N ILE A 283 25.66 -1.75 -11.35
CA ILE A 283 24.62 -1.18 -12.23
C ILE A 283 23.96 -2.28 -13.08
N ILE A 284 24.75 -3.18 -13.66
CA ILE A 284 24.22 -4.29 -14.48
C ILE A 284 23.34 -5.22 -13.62
N VAL A 285 23.80 -5.58 -12.42
CA VAL A 285 23.06 -6.43 -11.49
C VAL A 285 21.73 -5.80 -11.08
N TYR A 286 21.73 -4.51 -10.72
CA TYR A 286 20.51 -3.77 -10.38
C TYR A 286 19.57 -3.61 -11.57
N THR A 287 20.12 -3.41 -12.77
CA THR A 287 19.33 -3.33 -14.02
C THR A 287 18.64 -4.67 -14.29
N LEU A 288 19.39 -5.77 -14.23
CA LEU A 288 18.85 -7.12 -14.44
C LEU A 288 17.78 -7.48 -13.40
N SER A 289 18.04 -7.20 -12.12
CA SER A 289 17.04 -7.37 -11.06
C SER A 289 15.78 -6.53 -11.32
N GLY A 290 15.96 -5.28 -11.76
CA GLY A 290 14.86 -4.39 -12.15
C GLY A 290 13.99 -5.02 -13.23
N PHE A 291 14.57 -5.58 -14.29
CA PHE A 291 13.81 -6.28 -15.33
C PHE A 291 13.08 -7.52 -14.82
N LEU A 292 13.70 -8.31 -13.95
CA LEU A 292 13.02 -9.46 -13.33
C LEU A 292 11.78 -9.00 -12.56
N GLU A 293 11.89 -7.93 -11.78
CA GLU A 293 10.75 -7.37 -11.06
C GLU A 293 9.69 -6.78 -12.00
N LEU A 294 10.08 -6.01 -13.02
CA LEU A 294 9.17 -5.44 -14.01
C LEU A 294 8.40 -6.53 -14.79
N THR A 295 9.00 -7.71 -14.98
CA THR A 295 8.34 -8.87 -15.60
C THR A 295 7.18 -9.41 -14.74
N THR A 296 7.19 -9.17 -13.43
CA THR A 296 6.15 -9.66 -12.51
C THR A 296 4.86 -8.84 -12.54
N GLU A 297 4.86 -7.68 -13.19
CA GLU A 297 3.76 -6.71 -13.13
C GLU A 297 2.39 -7.21 -13.62
N PRO A 298 2.30 -7.96 -14.73
CA PRO A 298 1.03 -8.54 -15.15
C PRO A 298 0.49 -9.55 -14.14
N PHE A 299 1.36 -10.32 -13.48
CA PHE A 299 0.98 -11.28 -12.44
C PHE A 299 0.50 -10.56 -11.18
N TRP A 300 1.21 -9.51 -10.77
CA TRP A 300 0.82 -8.64 -9.67
C TRP A 300 -0.56 -8.02 -9.92
N LEU A 301 -0.80 -7.52 -11.14
CA LEU A 301 -2.09 -6.94 -11.55
C LEU A 301 -3.22 -7.97 -11.43
N LEU A 302 -2.99 -9.20 -11.90
CA LEU A 302 -3.98 -10.27 -11.83
C LEU A 302 -4.34 -10.64 -10.39
N CYS A 303 -3.36 -10.80 -9.50
CA CYS A 303 -3.64 -11.05 -8.08
C CYS A 303 -4.47 -9.93 -7.44
N GLN A 304 -4.21 -8.67 -7.82
CA GLN A 304 -4.95 -7.52 -7.30
C GLN A 304 -6.38 -7.48 -7.83
N LEU A 305 -6.58 -7.76 -9.11
CA LEU A 305 -7.89 -7.79 -9.76
C LEU A 305 -8.74 -9.00 -9.32
N SER A 306 -8.11 -10.12 -8.96
CA SER A 306 -8.77 -11.31 -8.44
C SER A 306 -9.00 -11.28 -6.92
N HIS A 307 -8.66 -10.16 -6.26
CA HIS A 307 -8.72 -10.01 -4.80
C HIS A 307 -7.85 -11.01 -4.01
N GLU A 308 -6.87 -11.65 -4.65
CA GLU A 308 -5.90 -12.56 -4.02
C GLU A 308 -4.71 -11.79 -3.41
N VAL A 309 -5.02 -10.72 -2.67
CA VAL A 309 -4.03 -9.81 -2.09
C VAL A 309 -3.13 -10.52 -1.07
N ARG A 310 -3.65 -11.57 -0.40
CA ARG A 310 -2.89 -12.37 0.58
C ARG A 310 -1.73 -13.11 -0.06
N VAL A 311 -1.97 -13.75 -1.21
CA VAL A 311 -0.94 -14.47 -1.96
C VAL A 311 0.16 -13.50 -2.41
N ARG A 312 -0.24 -12.36 -2.96
CA ARG A 312 0.68 -11.29 -3.38
C ARG A 312 1.59 -10.85 -2.22
N ILE A 313 0.99 -10.54 -1.06
CA ILE A 313 1.73 -10.13 0.14
C ILE A 313 2.74 -11.23 0.56
N PHE A 314 2.31 -12.50 0.53
CA PHE A 314 3.19 -13.61 0.89
C PHE A 314 4.36 -13.78 -0.10
N ILE A 315 4.10 -13.70 -1.41
CA ILE A 315 5.13 -13.79 -2.45
C ILE A 315 6.16 -12.64 -2.32
N GLU A 316 5.69 -11.40 -2.15
CA GLU A 316 6.56 -10.24 -1.95
C GLU A 316 7.38 -10.37 -0.65
N ALA A 317 6.78 -10.86 0.45
CA ALA A 317 7.49 -11.10 1.70
C ALA A 317 8.53 -12.22 1.58
N PHE A 318 8.22 -13.29 0.84
CA PHE A 318 9.14 -14.39 0.59
C PHE A 318 10.37 -13.95 -0.22
N ALA A 319 10.17 -13.18 -1.28
CA ALA A 319 11.27 -12.63 -2.08
C ALA A 319 12.15 -11.67 -1.27
N ASN A 320 11.55 -10.82 -0.43
CA ASN A 320 12.29 -9.95 0.48
C ASN A 320 13.08 -10.75 1.53
N THR A 321 12.51 -11.82 2.07
CA THR A 321 13.19 -12.71 3.00
C THR A 321 14.39 -13.38 2.33
N ALA A 322 14.24 -13.85 1.09
CA ALA A 322 15.35 -14.41 0.32
C ALA A 322 16.48 -13.39 0.11
N ARG A 323 16.15 -12.13 -0.20
CA ARG A 323 17.13 -11.03 -0.27
C ARG A 323 17.89 -10.87 1.05
N VAL A 324 17.17 -10.81 2.17
CA VAL A 324 17.78 -10.64 3.50
C VAL A 324 18.72 -11.79 3.83
N ILE A 325 18.30 -13.04 3.59
CA ILE A 325 19.16 -14.22 3.76
C ILE A 325 20.40 -14.10 2.87
N GLY A 326 20.23 -13.71 1.60
CA GLY A 326 21.34 -13.47 0.68
C GLY A 326 22.33 -12.41 1.18
N ILE A 327 21.85 -11.30 1.74
CA ILE A 327 22.72 -10.25 2.31
C ILE A 327 23.47 -10.79 3.53
N VAL A 328 22.78 -11.45 4.46
CA VAL A 328 23.41 -12.02 5.66
C VAL A 328 24.48 -13.05 5.27
N SER A 329 24.16 -13.97 4.35
CA SER A 329 25.13 -14.94 3.83
C SER A 329 26.31 -14.25 3.15
N ALA A 330 26.08 -13.21 2.35
CA ALA A 330 27.14 -12.50 1.66
C ALA A 330 28.04 -11.70 2.62
N ILE A 331 27.49 -11.13 3.70
CA ILE A 331 28.27 -10.42 4.72
C ILE A 331 29.32 -11.35 5.37
N PHE A 332 28.98 -12.62 5.59
CA PHE A 332 29.90 -13.58 6.23
C PHE A 332 30.78 -14.34 5.23
N ALA A 333 30.34 -14.50 3.98
CA ALA A 333 31.07 -15.28 2.97
C ALA A 333 31.98 -14.43 2.07
N VAL A 334 31.67 -13.15 1.88
CA VAL A 334 32.40 -12.26 0.95
C VAL A 334 33.48 -11.49 1.71
N PRO A 335 34.74 -11.50 1.26
CA PRO A 335 35.81 -10.69 1.86
C PRO A 335 35.47 -9.21 1.87
N SER A 336 35.98 -8.46 2.85
CA SER A 336 35.71 -7.02 3.02
C SER A 336 36.04 -6.18 1.77
N GLU A 337 37.03 -6.60 0.98
CA GLU A 337 37.37 -5.96 -0.30
C GLU A 337 36.21 -5.94 -1.30
N TYR A 338 35.29 -6.90 -1.23
CA TYR A 338 34.16 -7.06 -2.15
C TYR A 338 32.82 -6.66 -1.51
N ALA A 339 32.84 -5.89 -0.43
CA ALA A 339 31.67 -5.48 0.37
C ALA A 339 30.49 -4.91 -0.45
N VAL A 340 30.76 -4.17 -1.54
CA VAL A 340 29.72 -3.59 -2.42
C VAL A 340 28.84 -4.69 -3.06
N TYR A 341 29.41 -5.87 -3.33
CA TYR A 341 28.66 -6.99 -3.88
C TYR A 341 27.75 -7.67 -2.84
N SER A 342 28.10 -7.57 -1.54
CA SER A 342 27.32 -8.16 -0.46
C SER A 342 25.92 -7.57 -0.32
N LEU A 343 25.69 -6.38 -0.88
CA LEU A 343 24.37 -5.75 -0.97
C LEU A 343 23.75 -5.81 -2.37
N SER A 344 24.58 -5.80 -3.41
CA SER A 344 24.12 -5.73 -4.80
C SER A 344 23.66 -7.08 -5.34
N ILE A 345 24.42 -8.17 -5.12
CA ILE A 345 24.07 -9.50 -5.66
C ILE A 345 22.77 -10.07 -5.07
N PRO A 346 22.48 -9.92 -3.75
CA PRO A 346 21.20 -10.34 -3.20
C PRO A 346 19.99 -9.62 -3.82
N GLN A 347 20.18 -8.46 -4.45
CA GLN A 347 19.12 -7.81 -5.21
C GLN A 347 18.68 -8.64 -6.43
N LEU A 348 19.60 -9.37 -7.06
CA LEU A 348 19.25 -10.30 -8.13
C LEU A 348 18.49 -11.51 -7.60
N LEU A 349 18.89 -12.01 -6.41
CA LEU A 349 18.17 -13.07 -5.71
C LEU A 349 16.72 -12.66 -5.37
N HIS A 350 16.50 -11.41 -4.96
CA HIS A 350 15.16 -10.84 -4.79
C HIS A 350 14.34 -10.95 -6.08
N GLY A 351 14.85 -10.37 -7.18
CA GLY A 351 14.11 -10.33 -8.46
C GLY A 351 13.82 -11.73 -9.02
N SER A 352 14.76 -12.66 -8.89
CA SER A 352 14.59 -14.04 -9.39
C SER A 352 13.59 -14.83 -8.55
N THR A 353 13.67 -14.73 -7.22
CA THR A 353 12.71 -15.40 -6.32
C THR A 353 11.30 -14.85 -6.48
N LEU A 354 11.15 -13.53 -6.64
CA LEU A 354 9.85 -12.91 -6.90
C LEU A 354 9.20 -13.46 -8.18
N LEU A 355 9.95 -13.46 -9.29
CA LEU A 355 9.46 -13.97 -10.57
C LEU A 355 9.14 -15.47 -10.49
N ALA A 356 10.05 -16.27 -9.91
CA ALA A 356 9.86 -17.71 -9.76
C ALA A 356 8.61 -18.03 -8.92
N SER A 357 8.38 -17.30 -7.83
CA SER A 357 7.21 -17.49 -6.96
C SER A 357 5.89 -17.16 -7.68
N TYR A 358 5.83 -16.09 -8.49
CA TYR A 358 4.64 -15.80 -9.30
C TYR A 358 4.41 -16.86 -10.37
N LEU A 359 5.44 -17.25 -11.12
CA LEU A 359 5.33 -18.29 -12.14
C LEU A 359 4.86 -19.61 -11.52
N MET A 360 5.42 -19.98 -10.36
CA MET A 360 5.03 -21.17 -9.62
C MET A 360 3.57 -21.12 -9.16
N TYR A 361 3.14 -19.99 -8.58
CA TYR A 361 1.77 -19.80 -8.13
C TYR A 361 0.76 -19.93 -9.28
N PHE A 362 0.97 -19.24 -10.40
CA PHE A 362 0.04 -19.31 -11.53
C PHE A 362 0.13 -20.64 -12.29
N HIS A 363 1.31 -21.28 -12.35
CA HIS A 363 1.45 -22.62 -12.94
C HIS A 363 0.63 -23.66 -12.17
N TYR A 364 0.83 -23.75 -10.85
CA TYR A 364 0.14 -24.73 -10.01
C TYR A 364 -1.32 -24.37 -9.75
N GLY A 365 -1.62 -23.08 -9.57
CA GLY A 365 -2.98 -22.59 -9.29
C GLY A 365 -3.92 -22.81 -10.47
N ILE A 366 -3.47 -22.56 -11.71
CA ILE A 366 -4.30 -22.74 -12.91
C ILE A 366 -4.44 -24.24 -13.26
N SER A 367 -3.36 -25.02 -13.12
CA SER A 367 -3.34 -26.47 -13.46
C SER A 367 -4.28 -27.33 -12.61
N ARG A 368 -4.61 -26.88 -11.39
CA ARG A 368 -5.48 -27.63 -10.45
C ARG A 368 -6.96 -27.22 -10.50
N SER A 369 -7.35 -26.36 -11.43
CA SER A 369 -8.71 -25.81 -11.54
C SER A 369 -9.72 -26.73 -12.26
N ASP A 370 -9.33 -27.94 -12.68
CA ASP A 370 -10.25 -28.87 -13.33
C ASP A 370 -11.03 -29.71 -12.31
N THR A 371 -12.35 -29.63 -12.43
CA THR A 371 -13.37 -30.51 -11.82
C THR A 371 -13.53 -30.43 -10.30
N THR A 372 -14.60 -29.73 -9.87
CA THR A 372 -15.24 -29.80 -8.54
C THR A 372 -14.41 -29.27 -7.35
N ASN A 373 -14.80 -28.08 -6.85
CA ASN A 373 -14.44 -27.41 -5.58
C ASN A 373 -13.31 -26.34 -5.60
N GLU A 374 -13.77 -25.08 -5.53
CA GLU A 374 -13.20 -23.92 -4.78
C GLU A 374 -11.88 -23.21 -5.15
N TRP A 375 -11.17 -23.51 -6.24
CA TRP A 375 -9.97 -22.73 -6.60
C TRP A 375 -9.89 -22.27 -8.08
N GLN A 376 -10.99 -21.75 -8.63
CA GLN A 376 -10.86 -20.81 -9.76
C GLN A 376 -10.32 -19.49 -9.21
N LEU A 377 -9.33 -18.87 -9.88
CA LEU A 377 -8.81 -17.54 -9.52
C LEU A 377 -10.02 -16.61 -9.30
N LYS A 378 -10.30 -16.25 -8.04
CA LYS A 378 -11.59 -15.69 -7.65
C LYS A 378 -11.92 -14.47 -8.53
N GLY A 379 -12.95 -14.59 -9.36
CA GLY A 379 -13.54 -13.46 -10.07
C GLY A 379 -12.91 -13.01 -11.40
N ILE A 380 -11.93 -13.72 -11.98
CA ILE A 380 -11.45 -13.43 -13.36
C ILE A 380 -11.75 -14.60 -14.32
N PRO A 381 -12.91 -14.63 -14.98
CA PRO A 381 -13.20 -15.64 -15.98
C PRO A 381 -12.30 -15.47 -17.23
N GLY A 382 -11.77 -16.55 -17.79
CA GLY A 382 -11.11 -16.53 -19.10
C GLY A 382 -9.58 -16.61 -19.14
N ILE A 383 -8.92 -16.77 -17.99
CA ILE A 383 -7.50 -17.16 -17.90
C ILE A 383 -7.47 -18.65 -17.55
N THR A 384 -6.98 -19.47 -18.48
CA THR A 384 -7.00 -20.93 -18.39
C THR A 384 -5.62 -21.55 -18.45
N SER A 385 -4.61 -20.77 -18.82
CA SER A 385 -3.22 -21.19 -18.88
C SER A 385 -2.29 -20.01 -18.59
N LEU A 386 -1.03 -20.30 -18.26
CA LEU A 386 0.01 -19.27 -18.18
C LEU A 386 0.20 -18.54 -19.51
N ASN A 387 -0.06 -19.21 -20.64
CA ASN A 387 0.07 -18.60 -21.94
C ASN A 387 -0.93 -17.44 -22.10
N ASP A 388 -2.13 -17.54 -21.53
CA ASP A 388 -3.13 -16.45 -21.59
C ASP A 388 -2.66 -15.16 -20.87
N ILE A 389 -1.67 -15.25 -19.99
CA ILE A 389 -1.11 -14.09 -19.27
C ILE A 389 -0.02 -13.39 -20.10
N LEU A 390 0.65 -14.12 -21.01
CA LEU A 390 1.73 -13.59 -21.84
C LEU A 390 1.21 -12.58 -22.88
N PRO A 391 2.06 -11.67 -23.39
CA PRO A 391 1.62 -10.64 -24.32
C PRO A 391 1.23 -11.22 -25.68
N HIS A 392 0.02 -10.89 -26.14
CA HIS A 392 -0.57 -11.33 -27.40
C HIS A 392 -0.90 -10.12 -28.30
N TYR A 393 0.12 -9.34 -28.70
CA TYR A 393 -0.08 -8.08 -29.44
C TYR A 393 -0.71 -8.25 -30.83
N VAL A 394 -0.54 -9.42 -31.45
CA VAL A 394 -1.10 -9.72 -32.78
C VAL A 394 -2.59 -10.08 -32.69
N GLN A 395 -2.98 -10.81 -31.64
CA GLN A 395 -4.34 -11.31 -31.46
C GLN A 395 -5.25 -10.30 -30.77
N TYR A 396 -4.71 -9.51 -29.84
CA TYR A 396 -5.47 -8.56 -29.03
C TYR A 396 -4.84 -7.18 -29.09
N THR A 397 -5.66 -6.16 -29.37
CA THR A 397 -5.20 -4.76 -29.40
C THR A 397 -5.02 -4.22 -27.98
N ILE A 398 -4.04 -3.33 -27.83
CA ILE A 398 -3.78 -2.63 -26.55
C ILE A 398 -4.99 -1.75 -26.18
N ASP A 399 -5.41 -1.78 -24.91
CA ASP A 399 -6.50 -0.93 -24.40
C ASP A 399 -6.14 0.57 -24.56
N ARG A 400 -6.73 1.23 -25.56
CA ARG A 400 -6.46 2.64 -25.88
C ARG A 400 -6.86 3.61 -24.76
N PRO A 401 -8.01 3.46 -24.09
CA PRO A 401 -8.36 4.31 -22.94
C PRO A 401 -7.34 4.17 -21.79
N GLY A 402 -6.90 2.95 -21.49
CA GLY A 402 -5.84 2.67 -20.53
C GLY A 402 -4.53 3.32 -20.93
N LEU A 403 -4.12 3.26 -22.20
CA LEU A 403 -2.91 3.93 -22.68
C LEU A 403 -2.97 5.46 -22.51
N GLN A 404 -4.12 6.08 -22.75
CA GLN A 404 -4.32 7.51 -22.49
C GLN A 404 -4.16 7.83 -21.00
N LEU A 405 -4.68 6.96 -20.13
CA LEU A 405 -4.56 7.10 -18.69
C LEU A 405 -3.10 6.92 -18.21
N VAL A 406 -2.36 5.95 -18.78
CA VAL A 406 -0.92 5.80 -18.55
C VAL A 406 -0.18 7.08 -18.90
N ARG A 407 -0.44 7.65 -20.08
CA ARG A 407 0.18 8.91 -20.51
C ARG A 407 -0.05 10.04 -19.50
N ASN A 408 -1.27 10.17 -18.99
CA ASN A 408 -1.62 11.20 -18.01
C ASN A 408 -0.93 10.96 -16.66
N PHE A 409 -0.83 9.70 -16.21
CA PHE A 409 -0.16 9.36 -14.96
C PHE A 409 1.37 9.40 -15.05
N PHE A 410 1.96 9.22 -16.22
CA PHE A 410 3.42 9.16 -16.38
C PHE A 410 4.11 10.45 -15.90
N GLY A 411 3.63 11.62 -16.34
CA GLY A 411 4.14 12.91 -15.88
C GLY A 411 3.97 13.13 -14.37
N GLN A 412 2.85 12.66 -13.79
CA GLN A 412 2.63 12.71 -12.35
C GLN A 412 3.62 11.83 -11.58
N CYS A 413 3.99 10.67 -12.14
CA CYS A 413 4.96 9.76 -11.52
C CYS A 413 6.38 10.34 -11.56
N ILE A 414 6.78 10.98 -12.67
CA ILE A 414 8.08 11.69 -12.73
C ILE A 414 8.12 12.80 -11.69
N LEU A 415 7.06 13.62 -11.61
CA LEU A 415 6.98 14.68 -10.61
C LEU A 415 7.06 14.08 -9.20
N LYS A 416 6.28 13.04 -8.91
CA LYS A 416 6.30 12.35 -7.61
C LYS A 416 7.69 11.81 -7.27
N GLN A 417 8.38 11.22 -8.24
CA GLN A 417 9.73 10.70 -8.05
C GLN A 417 10.71 11.83 -7.69
N LEU A 418 10.67 12.96 -8.40
CA LEU A 418 11.51 14.11 -8.10
C LEU A 418 11.20 14.72 -6.73
N LEU A 419 9.92 14.78 -6.34
CA LEU A 419 9.51 15.32 -5.04
C LEU A 419 9.90 14.40 -3.88
N THR A 420 9.95 13.07 -4.10
CA THR A 420 10.21 12.08 -3.05
C THR A 420 11.70 11.81 -2.89
N GLU A 421 12.43 11.64 -4.00
CA GLU A 421 13.85 11.28 -4.02
C GLU A 421 14.75 12.47 -4.40
N GLY A 422 14.18 13.69 -4.45
CA GLY A 422 14.86 14.93 -4.82
C GLY A 422 16.16 15.18 -4.07
N GLU A 423 16.17 14.88 -2.77
CA GLU A 423 17.36 14.96 -1.92
C GLU A 423 18.47 14.02 -2.41
N ARG A 424 18.15 12.76 -2.70
CA ARG A 424 19.13 11.78 -3.21
C ARG A 424 19.60 12.13 -4.61
N TYR A 425 18.75 12.71 -5.46
CA TYR A 425 19.15 13.26 -6.75
C TYR A 425 20.16 14.39 -6.59
N LEU A 426 19.92 15.33 -5.67
CA LEU A 426 20.87 16.42 -5.38
C LEU A 426 22.22 15.86 -4.90
N ILE A 427 22.21 14.93 -3.94
CA ILE A 427 23.41 14.26 -3.43
C ILE A 427 24.19 13.60 -4.56
N SER A 428 23.51 12.82 -5.41
CA SER A 428 24.15 12.03 -6.45
C SER A 428 24.66 12.87 -7.61
N ALA A 429 23.91 13.91 -8.02
CA ALA A 429 24.21 14.75 -9.17
C ALA A 429 25.32 15.77 -8.91
N PHE A 430 25.33 16.36 -7.71
CA PHE A 430 26.23 17.47 -7.39
C PHE A 430 27.33 17.10 -6.40
N HIS A 431 27.38 15.85 -5.94
CA HIS A 431 28.35 15.37 -4.95
C HIS A 431 28.43 16.31 -3.73
N LEU A 432 27.25 16.60 -3.15
CA LEU A 432 27.15 17.54 -2.04
C LEU A 432 27.86 17.05 -0.77
N ILE A 433 27.98 15.73 -0.59
CA ILE A 433 28.60 15.07 0.57
C ILE A 433 29.32 13.78 0.15
N SER A 434 30.34 13.36 0.91
CA SER A 434 31.12 12.14 0.59
C SER A 434 30.30 10.85 0.74
N PHE A 435 30.77 9.74 0.19
CA PHE A 435 30.06 8.46 0.31
C PHE A 435 30.00 7.94 1.75
N THR A 436 31.03 8.21 2.57
CA THR A 436 30.99 7.90 4.00
C THR A 436 29.88 8.66 4.70
N ASP A 437 29.79 9.96 4.43
CA ASP A 437 28.76 10.85 4.97
C ASP A 437 27.35 10.46 4.51
N GLN A 438 27.21 9.98 3.27
CA GLN A 438 25.97 9.40 2.75
C GLN A 438 25.55 8.14 3.53
N GLY A 439 26.51 7.25 3.82
CA GLY A 439 26.25 6.05 4.63
C GLY A 439 25.87 6.37 6.07
N VAL A 440 26.52 7.37 6.67
CA VAL A 440 26.18 7.87 8.02
C VAL A 440 24.79 8.51 8.03
N TYR A 441 24.46 9.32 7.03
CA TYR A 441 23.14 9.91 6.89
C TYR A 441 22.05 8.86 6.72
N ASP A 442 22.23 7.91 5.80
CA ASP A 442 21.27 6.82 5.57
C ASP A 442 21.04 6.01 6.85
N LEU A 443 22.10 5.72 7.61
CA LEU A 443 21.96 5.09 8.92
C LEU A 443 21.08 5.93 9.85
N VAL A 444 21.46 7.17 10.09
CA VAL A 444 20.80 8.02 11.08
C VAL A 444 19.36 8.25 10.68
N ASN A 445 19.08 8.41 9.39
CA ASN A 445 17.72 8.51 8.88
C ASN A 445 16.93 7.21 9.13
N ASN A 446 17.53 6.04 8.90
CA ASN A 446 16.86 4.76 9.14
C ASN A 446 16.62 4.46 10.62
N LEU A 447 17.57 4.82 11.50
CA LEU A 447 17.47 4.64 12.95
C LEU A 447 16.54 5.68 13.59
N GLY A 448 16.69 6.95 13.22
CA GLY A 448 15.93 8.07 13.77
C GLY A 448 14.46 8.06 13.36
N SER A 449 14.13 7.61 12.14
CA SER A 449 12.73 7.50 11.68
C SER A 449 11.98 6.30 12.27
N LEU A 450 12.62 5.45 13.08
CA LEU A 450 11.98 4.25 13.64
C LEU A 450 10.75 4.59 14.50
N ALA A 451 10.84 5.64 15.32
CA ALA A 451 9.71 6.13 16.11
C ALA A 451 8.56 6.61 15.22
N ALA A 452 8.88 7.32 14.13
CA ALA A 452 7.89 7.77 13.17
C ALA A 452 7.20 6.57 12.48
N ARG A 453 7.95 5.55 12.06
CA ARG A 453 7.42 4.36 11.37
C ARG A 453 6.60 3.45 12.28
N LEU A 454 7.04 3.23 13.51
CA LEU A 454 6.41 2.25 14.41
C LEU A 454 5.30 2.84 15.28
N LEU A 455 5.36 4.14 15.60
CA LEU A 455 4.41 4.78 16.53
C LEU A 455 3.56 5.84 15.82
N PHE A 456 4.18 6.78 15.11
CA PHE A 456 3.45 7.93 14.56
C PHE A 456 2.66 7.59 13.30
N LEU A 457 3.19 6.75 12.42
CA LEU A 457 2.53 6.36 11.18
C LEU A 457 1.21 5.61 11.43
N PRO A 458 1.16 4.55 12.28
CA PRO A 458 -0.12 3.90 12.60
C PRO A 458 -1.13 4.84 13.28
N LEU A 459 -0.62 5.78 14.09
CA LEU A 459 -1.46 6.80 14.74
C LEU A 459 -2.01 7.80 13.71
N GLU A 460 -1.20 8.23 12.74
CA GLU A 460 -1.58 9.10 11.63
C GLU A 460 -2.62 8.43 10.73
N GLU A 461 -2.42 7.17 10.35
CA GLU A 461 -3.38 6.40 9.56
C GLU A 461 -4.72 6.26 10.30
N SER A 462 -4.68 6.04 11.62
CA SER A 462 -5.88 5.99 12.47
C SER A 462 -6.60 7.33 12.52
N CYS A 463 -5.85 8.44 12.60
CA CYS A 463 -6.40 9.79 12.54
C CYS A 463 -7.06 10.04 11.19
N HIS A 464 -6.37 9.76 10.08
CA HIS A 464 -6.87 9.97 8.73
C HIS A 464 -8.13 9.17 8.46
N PHE A 465 -8.14 7.88 8.84
CA PHE A 465 -9.32 7.03 8.76
C PHE A 465 -10.49 7.65 9.53
N THR A 466 -10.31 7.95 10.83
CA THR A 466 -11.42 8.41 11.67
C THR A 466 -11.94 9.79 11.21
N PHE A 467 -11.05 10.73 10.91
CA PHE A 467 -11.45 12.06 10.47
C PHE A 467 -12.20 12.03 9.15
N SER A 468 -11.80 11.17 8.20
CA SER A 468 -12.49 11.02 6.93
C SER A 468 -13.90 10.43 7.04
N GLN A 469 -14.19 9.64 8.09
CA GLN A 469 -15.53 9.10 8.35
C GLN A 469 -16.43 10.10 9.08
N CYS A 470 -15.85 10.93 9.96
CA CYS A 470 -16.59 11.89 10.77
C CYS A 470 -16.84 13.23 10.06
N LEU A 471 -15.98 13.64 9.13
CA LEU A 471 -16.10 14.90 8.39
C LEU A 471 -16.66 14.67 7.00
N LYS A 472 -17.70 15.43 6.64
CA LYS A 472 -18.25 15.42 5.28
C LYS A 472 -17.52 16.44 4.42
N ARG A 473 -16.91 15.99 3.32
CA ARG A 473 -16.30 16.87 2.33
C ARG A 473 -17.34 17.77 1.65
N ASP A 474 -16.93 18.98 1.29
CA ASP A 474 -17.75 20.02 0.63
C ASP A 474 -18.95 20.55 1.46
N VAL A 475 -19.05 20.18 2.73
CA VAL A 475 -20.03 20.73 3.68
C VAL A 475 -19.34 21.77 4.59
N PRO A 476 -19.89 22.99 4.73
CA PRO A 476 -19.25 24.04 5.53
C PRO A 476 -19.18 23.66 7.02
N PRO A 477 -18.17 24.15 7.77
CA PRO A 477 -17.93 23.74 9.15
C PRO A 477 -19.13 23.98 10.10
N SER A 478 -19.91 25.03 9.87
CA SER A 478 -21.09 25.37 10.66
C SER A 478 -22.28 24.41 10.49
N LEU A 479 -22.31 23.63 9.40
CA LEU A 479 -23.34 22.63 9.09
C LEU A 479 -22.92 21.18 9.37
N GLN A 480 -21.69 20.97 9.88
CA GLN A 480 -21.23 19.65 10.30
C GLN A 480 -21.97 19.20 11.57
N ASP A 481 -22.04 17.88 11.80
CA ASP A 481 -22.59 17.35 13.04
C ASP A 481 -21.68 17.71 14.21
N LYS A 482 -22.21 18.49 15.17
CA LYS A 482 -21.46 18.97 16.34
C LYS A 482 -20.90 17.84 17.21
N LYS A 483 -21.57 16.67 17.28
CA LYS A 483 -21.09 15.53 18.05
C LYS A 483 -19.87 14.88 17.38
N LEU A 484 -19.98 14.55 16.10
CA LEU A 484 -18.87 14.00 15.31
C LEU A 484 -17.68 14.96 15.26
N LEU A 485 -17.95 16.26 15.17
CA LEU A 485 -16.92 17.29 15.19
C LEU A 485 -16.19 17.35 16.53
N ALA A 486 -16.91 17.23 17.66
CA ALA A 486 -16.30 17.13 18.97
C ALA A 486 -15.41 15.88 19.11
N ASP A 487 -15.84 14.74 18.57
CA ASP A 487 -15.05 13.50 18.56
C ASP A 487 -13.77 13.65 17.73
N VAL A 488 -13.84 14.30 16.56
CA VAL A 488 -12.67 14.61 15.71
C VAL A 488 -11.63 15.42 16.49
N PHE A 489 -12.03 16.52 17.13
CA PHE A 489 -11.08 17.35 17.89
C PHE A 489 -10.57 16.66 19.16
N ARG A 490 -11.37 15.78 19.78
CA ARG A 490 -10.94 14.94 20.91
C ARG A 490 -9.85 13.96 20.48
N ILE A 491 -10.02 13.29 19.34
CA ILE A 491 -9.03 12.36 18.79
C ILE A 491 -7.79 13.11 18.34
N LEU A 492 -7.93 14.25 17.65
CA LEU A 492 -6.80 15.11 17.29
C LEU A 492 -5.99 15.51 18.53
N ARG A 493 -6.67 15.97 19.59
CA ARG A 493 -6.03 16.35 20.85
C ARG A 493 -5.24 15.19 21.44
N THR A 494 -5.87 14.01 21.51
CA THR A 494 -5.27 12.82 22.08
C THR A 494 -4.05 12.38 21.28
N ALA A 495 -4.18 12.28 19.95
CA ALA A 495 -3.11 11.86 19.06
C ALA A 495 -1.94 12.84 19.05
N LEU A 496 -2.20 14.13 18.84
CA LEU A 496 -1.16 15.17 18.78
C LEU A 496 -0.43 15.30 20.12
N ARG A 497 -1.16 15.25 21.25
CA ARG A 497 -0.53 15.32 22.58
C ARG A 497 0.33 14.09 22.84
N THR A 498 -0.20 12.89 22.61
CA THR A 498 0.54 11.64 22.83
C THR A 498 1.79 11.57 21.96
N SER A 499 1.69 11.89 20.66
CA SER A 499 2.85 11.86 19.75
C SER A 499 3.91 12.89 20.16
N SER A 500 3.49 14.10 20.54
CA SER A 500 4.40 15.16 21.01
C SER A 500 5.15 14.74 22.26
N LEU A 501 4.45 14.20 23.26
CA LEU A 501 5.04 13.74 24.52
C LEU A 501 6.09 12.64 24.30
N VAL A 502 5.79 11.65 23.46
CA VAL A 502 6.74 10.60 23.08
C VAL A 502 7.97 11.19 22.37
N ALA A 503 7.78 12.14 21.44
CA ALA A 503 8.88 12.78 20.74
C ALA A 503 9.76 13.65 21.66
N TRP A 504 9.17 14.35 22.65
CA TRP A 504 9.93 15.14 23.64
C TRP A 504 10.79 14.25 24.55
N ILE A 505 10.27 13.10 24.99
CA ILE A 505 11.07 12.07 25.67
C ILE A 505 12.23 11.66 24.76
N GLY A 506 11.93 11.33 23.49
CA GLY A 506 12.92 10.93 22.49
C GLY A 506 14.06 11.93 22.35
N VAL A 507 13.76 13.21 22.13
CA VAL A 507 14.76 14.29 22.02
C VAL A 507 15.62 14.39 23.26
N THR A 508 14.99 14.40 24.43
CA THR A 508 15.65 14.59 25.73
C THR A 508 16.71 13.52 25.98
N PHE A 509 16.34 12.24 25.83
CA PHE A 509 17.26 11.15 26.09
C PHE A 509 18.23 10.90 24.94
N ALA A 510 17.86 11.21 23.68
CA ALA A 510 18.75 11.06 22.54
C ALA A 510 20.00 11.94 22.65
N GLN A 511 19.92 13.11 23.30
CA GLN A 511 21.09 14.00 23.46
C GLN A 511 22.26 13.28 24.15
N ALA A 512 22.02 12.67 25.31
CA ALA A 512 23.06 11.98 26.06
C ALA A 512 23.34 10.55 25.54
N ASN A 513 22.33 9.88 24.98
CA ASN A 513 22.40 8.44 24.68
C ASN A 513 22.69 8.12 23.21
N SER A 514 22.84 9.10 22.31
CA SER A 514 23.10 8.84 20.88
C SER A 514 24.37 8.01 20.66
N ARG A 515 25.46 8.30 21.40
CA ARG A 515 26.70 7.50 21.32
C ARG A 515 26.49 6.07 21.83
N LEU A 516 25.80 5.91 22.97
CA LEU A 516 25.45 4.59 23.52
C LEU A 516 24.63 3.78 22.52
N LEU A 517 23.61 4.40 21.92
CA LEU A 517 22.74 3.77 20.95
C LEU A 517 23.52 3.34 19.70
N LEU A 518 24.38 4.20 19.15
CA LEU A 518 25.24 3.86 18.02
C LEU A 518 26.24 2.76 18.37
N MET A 519 26.78 2.75 19.59
CA MET A 519 27.69 1.71 20.06
C MET A 519 26.99 0.34 20.08
N ILE A 520 25.77 0.29 20.61
CA ILE A 520 24.96 -0.93 20.63
C ILE A 520 24.51 -1.31 19.22
N TYR A 521 24.20 -0.36 18.34
CA TYR A 521 23.62 -0.66 17.04
C TYR A 521 24.66 -0.97 15.96
N ALA A 522 25.61 -0.06 15.74
CA ALA A 522 26.60 -0.11 14.66
C ALA A 522 28.03 -0.44 15.15
N GLY A 523 28.29 -0.37 16.46
CA GLY A 523 29.62 -0.63 17.04
C GLY A 523 30.53 0.60 17.07
N HIS A 524 31.78 0.38 17.49
CA HIS A 524 32.78 1.44 17.73
C HIS A 524 33.03 2.34 16.53
N ARG A 525 33.13 1.75 15.33
CA ARG A 525 33.47 2.47 14.09
C ARG A 525 32.60 3.70 13.84
N LEU A 526 31.34 3.64 14.24
CA LEU A 526 30.37 4.71 14.02
C LEU A 526 30.05 5.50 15.28
N ALA A 527 30.08 4.85 16.44
CA ALA A 527 29.90 5.52 17.73
C ALA A 527 31.04 6.49 18.05
N ASP A 528 32.24 6.23 17.53
CA ASP A 528 33.41 7.09 17.70
C ASP A 528 33.52 8.17 16.61
N TYR A 529 32.63 8.14 15.60
CA TYR A 529 32.54 9.16 14.57
C TYR A 529 31.63 10.31 15.04
N PRO A 530 32.16 11.51 15.39
CA PRO A 530 31.38 12.55 16.05
C PRO A 530 30.20 13.04 15.21
N ALA A 531 30.34 13.07 13.88
CA ALA A 531 29.27 13.51 13.01
C ALA A 531 28.06 12.57 13.04
N ALA A 532 28.25 11.24 13.18
CA ALA A 532 27.13 10.31 13.33
C ALA A 532 26.36 10.55 14.65
N VAL A 533 27.07 10.78 15.75
CA VAL A 533 26.47 11.06 17.06
C VAL A 533 25.67 12.36 17.02
N ASN A 534 26.29 13.45 16.56
CA ASN A 534 25.66 14.77 16.48
C ASN A 534 24.48 14.78 15.50
N LEU A 535 24.58 14.04 14.41
CA LEU A 535 23.51 13.94 13.43
C LEU A 535 22.30 13.22 14.02
N LEU A 536 22.50 12.16 14.80
CA LEU A 536 21.41 11.46 15.50
C LEU A 536 20.76 12.34 16.58
N GLN A 537 21.55 13.14 17.30
CA GLN A 537 21.06 14.15 18.24
C GLN A 537 20.18 15.20 17.53
N LEU A 538 20.64 15.73 16.39
CA LEU A 538 19.86 16.68 15.58
C LEU A 538 18.61 16.04 14.98
N TYR A 539 18.72 14.80 14.48
CA TYR A 539 17.59 14.05 13.94
C TYR A 539 16.52 13.80 15.00
N SER A 540 16.91 13.58 16.26
CA SER A 540 15.92 13.44 17.33
C SER A 540 15.03 14.69 17.43
N ALA A 541 15.57 15.90 17.26
CA ALA A 541 14.78 17.13 17.24
C ALA A 541 13.84 17.19 16.02
N TYR A 542 14.28 16.67 14.87
CA TYR A 542 13.43 16.52 13.68
C TYR A 542 12.23 15.58 13.93
N VAL A 543 12.37 14.54 14.78
CA VAL A 543 11.27 13.63 15.14
C VAL A 543 10.09 14.36 15.81
N LEU A 544 10.31 15.48 16.53
CA LEU A 544 9.22 16.33 17.03
C LEU A 544 8.34 16.86 15.89
N LEU A 545 8.96 17.32 14.80
CA LEU A 545 8.24 17.85 13.66
C LEU A 545 7.44 16.76 12.96
N LEU A 546 7.99 15.53 12.84
CA LEU A 546 7.25 14.38 12.32
C LEU A 546 6.03 14.05 13.18
N ALA A 547 6.17 14.06 14.51
CA ALA A 547 5.07 13.80 15.45
C ALA A 547 3.92 14.81 15.31
N TRP A 548 4.26 16.08 15.06
CA TRP A 548 3.33 17.17 14.88
C TRP A 548 2.66 17.17 13.50
N ASN A 549 3.42 16.83 12.46
CA ASN A 549 2.95 16.85 11.09
C ASN A 549 1.81 15.83 10.87
N GLY A 550 2.01 14.57 11.27
CA GLY A 550 1.08 13.48 10.94
C GLY A 550 -0.38 13.77 11.34
N SER A 551 -0.66 14.02 12.62
CA SER A 551 -2.04 14.26 13.08
C SER A 551 -2.65 15.56 12.55
N THR A 552 -1.85 16.62 12.39
CA THR A 552 -2.37 17.92 11.88
C THR A 552 -2.69 17.85 10.38
N GLU A 553 -1.86 17.16 9.61
CA GLU A 553 -2.07 16.99 8.18
C GLU A 553 -3.21 16.00 7.87
N ALA A 554 -3.38 14.96 8.69
CA ALA A 554 -4.53 14.05 8.60
C ALA A 554 -5.88 14.81 8.74
N LEU A 555 -5.98 15.76 9.67
CA LEU A 555 -7.17 16.59 9.82
C LEU A 555 -7.32 17.56 8.65
N LEU A 556 -6.24 18.22 8.24
CA LEU A 556 -6.23 19.11 7.07
C LEU A 556 -6.83 18.40 5.84
N ASN A 557 -6.30 17.22 5.49
CA ASN A 557 -6.71 16.44 4.32
C ASN A 557 -8.17 15.96 4.39
N SER A 558 -8.66 15.67 5.59
CA SER A 558 -10.07 15.27 5.81
C SER A 558 -11.03 16.46 5.78
N ALA A 559 -10.57 17.64 6.20
CA ALA A 559 -11.39 18.85 6.33
C ALA A 559 -11.45 19.73 5.08
N MET A 560 -10.53 19.57 4.13
CA MET A 560 -10.49 20.38 2.89
C MET A 560 -11.61 20.01 1.90
N SER A 561 -12.19 21.03 1.27
CA SER A 561 -13.06 20.87 0.10
C SER A 561 -12.28 20.42 -1.13
N THR A 562 -12.98 19.98 -2.18
CA THR A 562 -12.34 19.54 -3.43
C THR A 562 -11.45 20.64 -4.06
N ASP A 563 -11.90 21.89 -4.03
CA ASP A 563 -11.11 23.05 -4.52
C ASP A 563 -9.92 23.40 -3.61
N GLU A 564 -10.05 23.17 -2.30
CA GLU A 564 -8.97 23.39 -1.35
C GLU A 564 -7.89 22.32 -1.48
N VAL A 565 -8.25 21.06 -1.74
CA VAL A 565 -7.30 19.98 -2.04
C VAL A 565 -6.45 20.31 -3.27
N LEU A 566 -7.07 20.82 -4.35
CA LEU A 566 -6.32 21.22 -5.56
C LEU A 566 -5.31 22.35 -5.26
N ARG A 567 -5.73 23.37 -4.51
CA ARG A 567 -4.83 24.46 -4.08
C ARG A 567 -3.76 23.98 -3.11
N HIS A 568 -4.07 23.01 -2.25
CA HIS A 568 -3.09 22.40 -1.36
C HIS A 568 -2.05 21.60 -2.15
N ASN A 569 -2.46 20.81 -3.14
CA ASN A 569 -1.54 20.09 -4.02
C ASN A 569 -0.57 21.05 -4.75
N GLN A 570 -1.05 22.21 -5.22
CA GLN A 570 -0.19 23.25 -5.77
C GLN A 570 0.80 23.81 -4.72
N ARG A 571 0.35 23.98 -3.47
CA ARG A 571 1.23 24.41 -2.36
C ARG A 571 2.27 23.37 -1.98
N LEU A 572 1.94 22.07 -2.05
CA LEU A 572 2.91 21.00 -1.81
C LEU A 572 4.08 21.09 -2.80
N VAL A 573 3.81 21.41 -4.08
CA VAL A 573 4.88 21.67 -5.06
C VAL A 573 5.75 22.84 -4.63
N ILE A 574 5.16 23.94 -4.15
CA ILE A 574 5.91 25.10 -3.62
C ILE A 574 6.77 24.70 -2.41
N PHE A 575 6.21 23.94 -1.46
CA PHE A 575 6.94 23.46 -0.28
C PHE A 575 8.13 22.57 -0.68
N SER A 576 7.97 21.73 -1.70
CA SER A 576 9.07 20.93 -2.22
C SER A 576 10.14 21.76 -2.92
N VAL A 577 9.78 22.84 -3.63
CA VAL A 577 10.78 23.77 -4.18
C VAL A 577 11.56 24.45 -3.06
N ILE A 578 10.88 24.91 -2.00
CA ILE A 578 11.53 25.48 -0.81
C ILE A 578 12.49 24.47 -0.18
N PHE A 579 12.06 23.20 -0.04
CA PHE A 579 12.88 22.11 0.48
C PHE A 579 14.12 21.85 -0.38
N LEU A 580 13.99 21.78 -1.71
CA LEU A 580 15.13 21.57 -2.60
C LEU A 580 16.10 22.76 -2.57
N CYS A 581 15.60 24.00 -2.53
CA CYS A 581 16.43 25.18 -2.35
C CYS A 581 17.14 25.15 -0.98
N ALA A 582 16.45 24.77 0.09
CA ALA A 582 17.05 24.64 1.42
C ALA A 582 18.20 23.63 1.41
N ASN A 583 18.04 22.48 0.75
CA ASN A 583 19.14 21.51 0.56
C ASN A 583 20.32 22.11 -0.20
N TRP A 584 20.03 22.81 -1.31
CA TRP A 584 21.06 23.44 -2.14
C TRP A 584 21.93 24.45 -1.36
N PHE A 585 21.33 25.20 -0.42
CA PHE A 585 22.06 26.20 0.36
C PHE A 585 22.64 25.64 1.67
N LEU A 586 21.90 24.82 2.42
CA LEU A 586 22.31 24.37 3.76
C LEU A 586 23.34 23.26 3.71
N VAL A 587 23.28 22.35 2.72
CA VAL A 587 24.20 21.21 2.66
C VAL A 587 25.65 21.63 2.40
N PRO A 588 25.96 22.55 1.47
CA PRO A 588 27.34 23.04 1.32
C PRO A 588 27.88 23.77 2.57
N ILE A 589 27.00 24.37 3.38
CA ILE A 589 27.40 25.14 4.59
C ILE A 589 27.57 24.23 5.80
N PHE A 590 26.63 23.31 6.02
CA PHE A 590 26.53 22.48 7.21
C PHE A 590 26.82 21.01 6.95
N ASN A 591 27.33 20.65 5.77
CA ASN A 591 27.57 19.26 5.35
C ASN A 591 26.30 18.40 5.60
N VAL A 592 26.45 17.17 6.11
CA VAL A 592 25.35 16.23 6.36
C VAL A 592 24.23 16.79 7.24
N TYR A 593 24.54 17.68 8.20
CA TYR A 593 23.53 18.30 9.05
C TYR A 593 22.55 19.16 8.25
N GLY A 594 23.00 19.73 7.12
CA GLY A 594 22.18 20.52 6.22
C GLY A 594 20.96 19.77 5.70
N PHE A 595 21.05 18.45 5.48
CA PHE A 595 19.92 17.62 5.05
C PHE A 595 18.82 17.54 6.09
N VAL A 596 19.20 17.31 7.35
CA VAL A 596 18.23 17.25 8.46
C VAL A 596 17.59 18.62 8.67
N LEU A 597 18.36 19.71 8.58
CA LEU A 597 17.85 21.07 8.69
C LEU A 597 16.89 21.43 7.54
N ALA A 598 17.21 21.04 6.30
CA ALA A 598 16.31 21.23 5.16
C ALA A 598 14.99 20.46 5.33
N ASN A 599 15.06 19.22 5.84
CA ASN A 599 13.89 18.43 6.19
C ASN A 599 13.08 19.08 7.34
N CYS A 600 13.73 19.69 8.33
CA CYS A 600 13.05 20.48 9.35
C CYS A 600 12.28 21.66 8.73
N ILE A 601 12.88 22.39 7.78
CA ILE A 601 12.19 23.49 7.06
C ILE A 601 10.97 22.95 6.32
N ASN A 602 11.11 21.83 5.60
CA ASN A 602 10.02 21.19 4.88
C ASN A 602 8.85 20.85 5.82
N MET A 603 9.12 20.16 6.93
CA MET A 603 8.07 19.83 7.90
C MET A 603 7.48 21.06 8.58
N LEU A 604 8.28 22.07 8.89
CA LEU A 604 7.80 23.29 9.53
C LEU A 604 6.85 24.08 8.62
N THR A 605 7.13 24.17 7.31
CA THR A 605 6.23 24.82 6.35
C THR A 605 4.88 24.10 6.26
N ARG A 606 4.90 22.75 6.22
CA ARG A 606 3.70 21.91 6.23
C ARG A 606 2.89 22.09 7.51
N ILE A 607 3.52 21.97 8.68
CA ILE A 607 2.86 22.14 9.99
C ILE A 607 2.27 23.53 10.11
N THR A 608 3.00 24.58 9.74
CA THR A 608 2.52 25.96 9.79
C THR A 608 1.26 26.14 8.96
N TYR A 609 1.23 25.55 7.75
CA TYR A 609 0.06 25.58 6.90
C TYR A 609 -1.13 24.80 7.48
N SER A 610 -0.91 23.58 7.98
CA SER A 610 -1.93 22.77 8.63
C SER A 610 -2.54 23.49 9.84
N VAL A 611 -1.70 24.06 10.71
CA VAL A 611 -2.14 24.82 11.88
C VAL A 611 -2.92 26.07 11.47
N TYR A 612 -2.46 26.81 10.46
CA TYR A 612 -3.18 27.96 9.90
C TYR A 612 -4.58 27.56 9.41
N TYR A 613 -4.67 26.49 8.62
CA TYR A 613 -5.93 26.00 8.10
C TYR A 613 -6.88 25.52 9.19
N ILE A 614 -6.40 24.71 10.15
CA ILE A 614 -7.22 24.19 11.26
C ILE A 614 -7.74 25.35 12.12
N ARG A 615 -6.92 26.35 12.44
CA ARG A 615 -7.38 27.54 13.19
C ARG A 615 -8.48 28.28 12.44
N ARG A 616 -8.33 28.44 11.12
CA ARG A 616 -9.36 29.04 10.26
C ARG A 616 -10.63 28.18 10.22
N TYR A 617 -10.49 26.86 10.15
CA TYR A 617 -11.59 25.92 10.15
C TYR A 617 -12.38 25.99 11.46
N ILE A 618 -11.70 25.97 12.62
CA ILE A 618 -12.31 26.10 13.95
C ILE A 618 -13.10 27.41 14.06
N ARG A 619 -12.53 28.54 13.60
CA ARG A 619 -13.21 29.84 13.64
C ARG A 619 -14.53 29.86 12.85
N ARG A 620 -14.64 29.05 11.80
CA ARG A 620 -15.84 28.95 10.95
C ARG A 620 -16.93 28.06 11.52
N ILE A 621 -16.66 27.29 12.57
CA ILE A 621 -17.66 26.43 13.22
C ILE A 621 -18.73 27.29 13.91
N ASP A 622 -18.31 28.40 14.51
CA ASP A 622 -19.18 29.32 15.26
C ASP A 622 -19.76 30.46 14.39
N GLU A 623 -19.50 30.46 13.07
CA GLU A 623 -20.10 31.45 12.17
C GLU A 623 -21.62 31.21 12.07
N PRO A 624 -22.46 32.25 12.28
CA PRO A 624 -23.90 32.10 12.17
C PRO A 624 -24.26 31.65 10.75
N VAL A 625 -25.02 30.56 10.65
CA VAL A 625 -25.51 30.05 9.37
C VAL A 625 -26.39 31.12 8.75
N ASN A 626 -25.85 31.83 7.74
CA ASN A 626 -26.60 32.87 7.06
C ASN A 626 -27.65 32.16 6.17
N ASN A 627 -28.93 32.27 6.53
CA ASN A 627 -30.06 31.55 5.90
C ASN A 627 -30.17 31.77 4.37
N HIS A 628 -29.45 32.73 3.81
CA HIS A 628 -29.37 32.98 2.37
C HIS A 628 -28.65 31.87 1.58
N ILE A 629 -27.79 31.04 2.22
CA ILE A 629 -27.07 29.95 1.55
C ILE A 629 -27.96 28.70 1.41
N ILE A 630 -28.81 28.43 2.41
CA ILE A 630 -29.79 27.32 2.36
C ILE A 630 -30.83 27.55 1.24
N ALA A 631 -31.19 28.81 0.98
CA ALA A 631 -32.12 29.17 -0.09
C ALA A 631 -31.54 28.99 -1.51
N LYS A 632 -30.21 28.94 -1.67
CA LYS A 632 -29.57 28.80 -2.98
C LYS A 632 -29.49 27.33 -3.43
N ASP A 633 -29.32 26.39 -2.49
CA ASP A 633 -29.32 24.94 -2.77
C ASP A 633 -30.72 24.32 -2.84
N ASN A 634 -31.70 24.87 -2.12
CA ASN A 634 -33.08 24.38 -2.19
C ASN A 634 -33.79 24.71 -3.52
N ASN A 635 -33.21 25.55 -4.37
CA ASN A 635 -33.77 25.84 -5.69
C ASN A 635 -33.38 24.82 -6.78
N LEU A 636 -32.62 23.75 -6.46
CA LEU A 636 -32.21 22.75 -7.47
C LEU A 636 -32.63 21.30 -7.18
N LYS A 637 -33.46 21.00 -6.17
CA LYS A 637 -34.13 19.69 -6.04
C LYS A 637 -35.49 19.81 -5.37
N SER A 638 -36.54 19.99 -6.16
CA SER A 638 -37.91 19.77 -5.72
C SER A 638 -38.20 18.27 -5.66
N PHE A 639 -38.14 17.67 -4.48
CA PHE A 639 -38.85 16.43 -4.16
C PHE A 639 -39.91 16.74 -3.09
N PRO A 640 -41.16 16.26 -3.22
CA PRO A 640 -42.20 16.58 -2.26
C PRO A 640 -42.05 15.67 -1.04
N LEU A 641 -41.60 16.23 0.08
CA LEU A 641 -41.72 15.59 1.38
C LEU A 641 -43.07 15.97 2.00
N LYS A 642 -43.89 14.94 2.21
CA LYS A 642 -45.20 14.97 2.84
C LYS A 642 -45.05 15.52 4.27
N ASN A 643 -45.64 16.70 4.52
CA ASN A 643 -45.74 17.29 5.85
C ASN A 643 -46.60 16.40 6.75
N ASN A 644 -46.02 15.92 7.84
CA ASN A 644 -46.72 15.62 9.09
C ASN A 644 -45.73 15.77 10.25
N ARG A 645 -45.73 16.94 10.89
CA ARG A 645 -45.29 17.09 12.28
C ARG A 645 -46.42 17.76 13.07
N PRO A 646 -46.75 17.29 14.28
CA PRO A 646 -47.57 18.04 15.20
C PRO A 646 -46.77 19.20 15.80
N SER A 647 -47.52 20.24 16.20
CA SER A 647 -47.09 21.48 16.84
C SER A 647 -46.23 21.27 18.10
N PRO A 648 -45.34 22.22 18.44
CA PRO A 648 -44.44 22.09 19.57
C PRO A 648 -45.19 22.33 20.88
N SER A 649 -45.22 21.32 21.75
CA SER A 649 -45.48 21.52 23.18
C SER A 649 -44.27 22.19 23.80
N SER A 650 -44.52 23.32 24.46
CA SER A 650 -43.64 23.96 25.43
C SER A 650 -43.21 22.95 26.50
N ASP A 651 -41.97 22.47 26.43
CA ASP A 651 -41.15 22.01 27.56
C ASP A 651 -39.88 21.32 27.04
N THR A 652 -38.89 22.14 26.65
CA THR A 652 -37.49 21.70 26.59
C THR A 652 -36.53 22.88 26.69
N GLN A 653 -36.81 23.80 27.62
CA GLN A 653 -35.76 24.66 28.18
C GLN A 653 -34.96 23.81 29.18
N GLY A 654 -34.04 22.99 28.68
CA GLY A 654 -33.29 22.11 29.58
C GLY A 654 -32.32 21.15 28.91
N CYS A 655 -31.53 21.57 27.91
CA CYS A 655 -30.25 20.94 27.57
C CYS A 655 -29.46 21.71 26.50
N VAL A 656 -29.11 22.98 26.78
CA VAL A 656 -28.08 23.71 26.02
C VAL A 656 -27.16 24.44 27.00
N LYS A 657 -26.61 23.68 27.95
CA LYS A 657 -25.45 24.09 28.73
C LYS A 657 -24.47 22.92 28.65
N ASP A 658 -23.23 23.23 28.32
CA ASP A 658 -22.09 22.31 28.14
C ASP A 658 -21.95 21.68 26.75
N THR A 659 -22.00 22.52 25.70
CA THR A 659 -21.12 22.23 24.55
C THR A 659 -19.76 22.81 24.93
N PRO A 660 -18.68 22.00 25.09
CA PRO A 660 -17.36 22.55 25.38
C PRO A 660 -17.03 23.53 24.25
N GLN A 661 -16.66 24.76 24.61
CA GLN A 661 -16.22 25.77 23.64
C GLN A 661 -15.02 25.22 22.88
N LEU A 662 -15.29 24.62 21.72
CA LEU A 662 -14.31 24.03 20.79
C LEU A 662 -13.25 25.06 20.37
N THR A 663 -13.57 26.35 20.53
CA THR A 663 -12.76 27.54 20.29
C THR A 663 -11.58 27.76 21.23
N LYS A 664 -11.44 27.03 22.35
CA LYS A 664 -10.31 27.17 23.29
C LYS A 664 -9.10 26.26 23.00
N ILE A 665 -9.13 25.44 21.96
CA ILE A 665 -8.01 24.51 21.68
C ILE A 665 -6.83 25.28 21.07
N SER A 666 -5.83 25.58 21.89
CA SER A 666 -4.53 26.03 21.41
C SER A 666 -3.71 24.82 20.95
N LEU A 667 -3.62 24.60 19.63
CA LEU A 667 -2.79 23.51 19.05
C LEU A 667 -1.34 23.58 19.54
N LEU A 668 -0.79 24.79 19.73
CA LEU A 668 0.57 24.98 20.22
C LEU A 668 0.74 24.47 21.66
N SER A 669 -0.30 24.61 22.48
CA SER A 669 -0.31 24.09 23.86
C SER A 669 -0.33 22.56 23.91
N LEU A 670 -0.77 21.89 22.85
CA LEU A 670 -0.74 20.43 22.76
C LEU A 670 0.62 19.91 22.31
N MET A 671 1.30 20.69 21.46
CA MET A 671 2.61 20.37 20.88
C MET A 671 3.76 20.53 21.88
N LEU A 672 3.64 21.47 22.81
CA LEU A 672 4.67 21.79 23.80
C LEU A 672 4.33 21.19 25.17
N PRO A 673 5.33 20.74 25.95
CA PRO A 673 5.12 20.20 27.29
C PRO A 673 4.60 21.29 28.24
N SER A 674 3.91 20.86 29.30
CA SER A 674 3.55 21.71 30.44
C SER A 674 4.82 22.16 31.19
N TRP A 675 4.69 23.14 32.08
CA TRP A 675 5.84 23.60 32.89
C TRP A 675 6.43 22.48 33.76
N ASN A 676 5.60 21.60 34.31
CA ASN A 676 6.03 20.47 35.14
C ASN A 676 6.78 19.43 34.30
N GLU A 677 6.22 19.07 33.14
CA GLU A 677 6.85 18.16 32.19
C GLU A 677 8.17 18.72 31.66
N ALA A 678 8.19 19.99 31.26
CA ALA A 678 9.39 20.67 30.78
C ALA A 678 10.49 20.71 31.84
N SER A 679 10.13 20.95 33.10
CA SER A 679 11.08 20.95 34.22
C SER A 679 11.73 19.58 34.41
N VAL A 680 10.93 18.52 34.40
CA VAL A 680 11.42 17.14 34.61
C VAL A 680 12.23 16.66 33.39
N LEU A 681 11.83 17.01 32.17
CA LEU A 681 12.63 16.76 30.96
C LEU A 681 13.98 17.51 31.01
N CYS A 682 13.99 18.77 31.44
CA CYS A 682 15.22 19.57 31.55
C CYS A 682 16.18 19.01 32.61
N ILE A 683 15.66 18.65 33.79
CA ILE A 683 16.46 17.99 34.85
C ILE A 683 17.03 16.66 34.31
N SER A 684 16.20 15.85 33.65
CA SER A 684 16.62 14.57 33.09
C SER A 684 17.70 14.74 32.01
N LEU A 685 17.57 15.74 31.14
CA LEU A 685 18.58 16.09 30.14
C LEU A 685 19.91 16.45 30.82
N LEU A 686 19.89 17.35 31.79
CA LEU A 686 21.10 17.79 32.48
C LEU A 686 21.79 16.62 33.18
N CYS A 687 21.03 15.82 33.94
CA CYS A 687 21.58 14.68 34.66
C CYS A 687 22.13 13.59 33.73
N THR A 688 21.47 13.33 32.60
CA THR A 688 21.94 12.34 31.62
C THR A 688 23.17 12.83 30.86
N LEU A 689 23.28 14.12 30.54
CA LEU A 689 24.49 14.71 29.95
C LEU A 689 25.68 14.66 30.92
N ILE A 690 25.45 14.98 32.21
CA ILE A 690 26.46 14.84 33.26
C ILE A 690 26.90 13.37 33.36
N SER A 691 25.94 12.44 33.36
CA SER A 691 26.20 11.00 33.37
C SER A 691 27.04 10.57 32.16
N GLN A 692 26.76 11.07 30.96
CA GLN A 692 27.55 10.78 29.75
C GLN A 692 29.00 11.28 29.89
N HIS A 693 29.19 12.47 30.48
CA HIS A 693 30.51 13.06 30.67
C HIS A 693 31.38 12.23 31.63
N PHE A 694 30.82 11.82 32.78
CA PHE A 694 31.56 11.06 33.79
C PHE A 694 31.66 9.55 33.48
N PHE A 695 30.61 8.97 32.89
CA PHE A 695 30.49 7.54 32.62
C PHE A 695 30.51 7.25 31.12
N CYS A 696 31.45 7.88 30.41
CA CYS A 696 31.55 7.77 28.96
C CYS A 696 31.69 6.30 28.52
N CYS A 697 30.95 5.91 27.49
CA CYS A 697 30.91 4.53 26.99
C CYS A 697 32.26 4.03 26.46
N SER A 698 33.22 4.92 26.18
CA SER A 698 34.58 4.56 25.77
C SER A 698 35.43 3.97 26.89
N SER A 699 35.06 4.19 28.15
CA SER A 699 35.83 3.76 29.32
C SER A 699 35.65 2.27 29.66
N GLY A 700 34.77 1.56 28.94
CA GLY A 700 34.49 0.14 29.12
C GLY A 700 33.01 -0.19 29.34
N THR A 701 32.68 -1.48 29.29
CA THR A 701 31.30 -2.00 29.39
C THR A 701 30.64 -1.67 30.73
N LEU A 702 31.40 -1.63 31.83
CA LEU A 702 30.89 -1.27 33.16
C LEU A 702 30.31 0.16 33.18
N TRP A 703 31.04 1.14 32.66
CA TRP A 703 30.61 2.54 32.61
C TRP A 703 29.41 2.73 31.69
N MET A 704 29.39 1.98 30.58
CA MET A 704 28.24 1.92 29.68
C MET A 704 26.96 1.45 30.40
N ILE A 705 27.05 0.41 31.23
CA ILE A 705 25.93 -0.10 32.02
C ILE A 705 25.48 0.93 33.08
N ILE A 706 26.43 1.59 33.76
CA ILE A 706 26.12 2.63 34.74
C ILE A 706 25.37 3.79 34.08
N HIS A 707 25.87 4.30 32.94
CA HIS A 707 25.21 5.37 32.19
C HIS A 707 23.79 4.95 31.75
N ALA A 708 23.64 3.75 31.20
CA ALA A 708 22.35 3.21 30.79
C ALA A 708 21.38 3.07 31.98
N GLY A 709 21.86 2.64 33.15
CA GLY A 709 21.06 2.54 34.38
C GLY A 709 20.55 3.90 34.86
N ILE A 710 21.40 4.94 34.80
CA ILE A 710 21.00 6.33 35.13
C ILE A 710 19.95 6.82 34.13
N THR A 711 20.16 6.63 32.84
CA THR A 711 19.18 6.96 31.80
C THR A 711 17.84 6.28 32.05
N PHE A 712 17.84 4.98 32.39
CA PHE A 712 16.62 4.23 32.67
C PHE A 712 15.87 4.78 33.90
N ALA A 713 16.59 5.11 34.99
CA ALA A 713 15.97 5.70 36.18
C ALA A 713 15.29 7.05 35.88
N PHE A 714 15.95 7.94 35.14
CA PHE A 714 15.35 9.22 34.74
C PHE A 714 14.20 9.04 33.74
N LEU A 715 14.27 8.05 32.85
CA LEU A 715 13.16 7.72 31.95
C LEU A 715 11.93 7.28 32.75
N CYS A 716 12.10 6.41 33.76
CA CYS A 716 11.00 6.02 34.65
C CYS A 716 10.41 7.23 35.39
N LEU A 717 11.25 8.12 35.91
CA LEU A 717 10.80 9.36 36.57
C LEU A 717 9.95 10.23 35.63
N VAL A 718 10.43 10.46 34.41
CA VAL A 718 9.71 11.24 33.38
C VAL A 718 8.37 10.59 33.06
N LEU A 719 8.34 9.27 32.84
CA LEU A 719 7.11 8.54 32.56
C LEU A 719 6.11 8.61 33.72
N THR A 720 6.57 8.55 34.98
CA THR A 720 5.70 8.69 36.15
C THR A 720 5.09 10.10 36.26
N VAL A 721 5.88 11.16 36.06
CA VAL A 721 5.36 12.54 36.09
C VAL A 721 4.36 12.75 34.97
N MET A 722 4.68 12.31 33.75
CA MET A 722 3.77 12.42 32.62
C MET A 722 2.49 11.60 32.82
N TYR A 723 2.59 10.42 33.43
CA TYR A 723 1.42 9.62 33.80
C TYR A 723 0.49 10.39 34.75
N HIS A 724 1.04 11.14 35.71
CA HIS A 724 0.26 11.94 36.66
C HIS A 724 -0.31 13.23 36.05
N GLU A 725 0.43 13.91 35.19
CA GLU A 725 -0.05 15.12 34.51
C GLU A 725 -1.12 14.81 33.45
N GLU A 726 -1.07 13.62 32.84
CA GLU A 726 -1.92 13.23 31.71
C GLU A 726 -2.91 12.10 32.06
N VAL A 727 -3.31 11.98 33.34
CA VAL A 727 -4.24 10.93 33.81
C VAL A 727 -5.53 10.91 32.99
N ASP A 728 -6.09 12.08 32.67
CA ASP A 728 -7.33 12.19 31.88
C ASP A 728 -7.18 11.64 30.46
N LEU A 729 -6.02 11.88 29.84
CA LEU A 729 -5.70 11.41 28.50
C LEU A 729 -5.45 9.89 28.49
N LEU A 730 -4.81 9.36 29.52
CA LEU A 730 -4.56 7.92 29.67
C LEU A 730 -5.82 7.14 30.01
N GLN A 731 -6.71 7.69 30.85
CA GLN A 731 -8.02 7.11 31.11
C GLN A 731 -8.88 7.07 29.85
N LEU A 732 -8.79 8.09 29.00
CA LEU A 732 -9.44 8.12 27.70
C LEU A 732 -8.92 7.00 26.79
N ILE A 733 -7.60 6.90 26.60
CA ILE A 733 -6.97 5.84 25.80
C ILE A 733 -7.38 4.45 26.31
N ARG A 734 -7.34 4.25 27.64
CA ARG A 734 -7.76 3.00 28.27
C ARG A 734 -9.23 2.68 28.03
N SER A 735 -10.12 3.67 28.16
CA SER A 735 -11.55 3.48 27.93
C SER A 735 -11.87 3.07 26.50
N GLU A 736 -11.16 3.63 25.52
CA GLU A 736 -11.37 3.34 24.10
C GLU A 736 -10.77 1.99 23.69
N LEU A 737 -9.58 1.64 24.23
CA LEU A 737 -8.96 0.32 24.03
C LEU A 737 -9.81 -0.81 24.63
N LEU A 738 -10.39 -0.60 25.82
CA LEU A 738 -11.25 -1.59 26.47
C LEU A 738 -12.59 -1.76 25.75
N ARG A 739 -13.14 -0.69 25.16
CA ARG A 739 -14.37 -0.74 24.36
C ARG A 739 -14.21 -1.61 23.11
N ARG A 740 -13.02 -1.65 22.51
CA ARG A 740 -12.66 -2.53 21.39
C ARG A 740 -12.48 -4.00 21.78
N LYS A 741 -12.24 -4.32 23.05
CA LYS A 741 -12.11 -5.71 23.53
C LYS A 741 -13.46 -6.34 23.90
N SER A 742 -14.51 -5.51 23.98
CA SER A 742 -15.89 -5.89 24.33
C SER A 742 -16.83 -5.94 23.13
N ARG A 743 -16.36 -5.55 21.95
CA ARG A 743 -16.97 -5.85 20.64
C ARG A 743 -16.11 -6.90 19.98
#